data_AF-A0A3M3QRX2-F1
#
_entry.id   AF-A0A3M3QRX2-F1
#
_cell.length_a   1.000
_cell.length_b   1.000
_cell.length_c   1.000
_cell.angle_alpha   90.00
_cell.angle_beta   90.00
_cell.angle_gamma   90.00
#
_symmetry.space_group_name_H-M   'P 1'
#
loop_
_entity.id
_entity.type
_entity.pdbx_description
1 polymer ?
#
loop_
_entity_poly.entity_id
_entity_poly.type
_entity_poly.pdbx_seq_one_letter_code
_entity_poly.pdbx_strand_id
1 'polypeptide(L)'
;MHHDTAETLWHSLDTQGRFYPKTHDKKFFEVLRQSLGIPAGGDISTYLKNTNLDATRLVVALLTALQPFSQMLNDVYEMLIDGNITQSNEQVLVTFDFGESGKLDFDAESFRTANGILTSVAAGISSPAVSPDGMNIVAQSIYQALAKAYKRTAGKLTSPDSFVIGERDAEPVKLPATVSDSRVLGWLKPDWPYAASVPMPTLAASDPLGTALKPYINAVSQLSLRAGRYTDQAHLRTVFGEPVKSRKTRAPVLLWDENVFSQVIYDHPVRFRWLPAIWHCYEFAPKSAFDRKALSDEIAKAIQDNFDIPPPRPVAQSLNDLLDLPLWKERSQIYAIWLITLLRKEVIAKGEQFELFGSNGRLEFRFSPTPIANIFSNNERFSLISEFKALAPGKLIGTGRLANVQPDYTLLHASHSTPDTAVYVLEAKQYGKANTVNFNKALRDYAFTHKKALVALANHGTIPDSQRTKLTKLCAAQSDSNVSERCEAFAEVTPLNPAESKRLRAHFRKALEFAVSDPPRLIIDTSLSMHVFSKPELEEKWACVAETIADFGMKILFCSPRQSPTSFDPGEACKQAMMSLFERAPNGPHDLYNMLGYERQKPMWFTDADGLRETESYKHLLAGSIVLNNDFTRDLYIHKDFEIPINTWLPKLIHAASKVEIYDAPA
;
A
#
# COMPACT_ATOMS: atom_id res chain seq x y z
N MET A 1 -26.36 -22.63 22.33
CA MET A 1 -25.70 -22.23 23.62
C MET A 1 -25.48 -20.72 23.68
N HIS A 2 -26.50 -19.92 24.09
CA HIS A 2 -26.69 -18.47 24.20
C HIS A 2 -25.69 -17.85 25.18
N HIS A 3 -24.36 -17.73 24.82
CA HIS A 3 -23.37 -16.98 25.61
C HIS A 3 -23.92 -15.61 26.03
N ASP A 4 -24.58 -15.41 27.23
CA ASP A 4 -25.36 -14.25 27.70
C ASP A 4 -24.42 -13.13 28.18
N THR A 5 -22.94 -13.41 28.30
CA THR A 5 -22.06 -12.30 28.72
C THR A 5 -20.73 -12.36 27.97
N ALA A 6 -20.07 -11.21 27.68
CA ALA A 6 -18.76 -11.08 27.05
C ALA A 6 -17.74 -12.01 27.69
N GLU A 7 -17.88 -12.24 28.99
CA GLU A 7 -16.94 -13.11 29.71
C GLU A 7 -17.09 -14.57 29.28
N THR A 8 -18.27 -15.04 29.26
CA THR A 8 -18.50 -16.44 28.89
C THR A 8 -18.11 -16.70 27.44
N LEU A 9 -18.41 -15.71 26.59
CA LEU A 9 -18.00 -15.83 25.18
C LEU A 9 -16.49 -15.88 25.05
N TRP A 10 -15.77 -15.00 25.76
CA TRP A 10 -14.31 -14.95 25.68
C TRP A 10 -13.69 -16.25 26.22
N HIS A 11 -14.19 -16.70 27.34
CA HIS A 11 -13.67 -17.95 27.91
C HIS A 11 -13.79 -19.10 26.92
N SER A 12 -14.89 -19.19 26.23
CA SER A 12 -15.06 -20.24 25.21
C SER A 12 -14.05 -20.09 24.07
N LEU A 13 -13.74 -18.87 23.63
CA LEU A 13 -12.82 -18.61 22.51
C LEU A 13 -11.37 -18.86 22.93
N ASP A 14 -10.99 -18.48 24.16
CA ASP A 14 -9.61 -18.52 24.63
C ASP A 14 -9.19 -19.95 24.99
N THR A 15 -10.05 -20.84 25.44
CA THR A 15 -9.73 -22.18 25.94
C THR A 15 -9.58 -23.17 24.79
N GLN A 16 -9.82 -22.77 23.58
CA GLN A 16 -9.73 -23.70 22.44
C GLN A 16 -8.40 -23.53 21.72
N GLY A 17 -7.40 -22.87 22.37
CA GLY A 17 -6.04 -22.75 21.81
C GLY A 17 -6.02 -22.20 20.40
N ARG A 18 -6.90 -21.36 20.04
CA ARG A 18 -7.10 -20.85 18.66
C ARG A 18 -6.26 -19.60 18.43
N PHE A 19 -5.79 -18.99 19.55
CA PHE A 19 -4.96 -17.79 19.41
C PHE A 19 -3.56 -18.05 19.95
N TYR A 20 -2.61 -17.35 19.29
CA TYR A 20 -1.23 -17.42 19.78
C TYR A 20 -0.75 -16.01 20.13
N PRO A 21 -1.17 -15.46 21.27
CA PRO A 21 -1.00 -14.05 21.66
C PRO A 21 0.46 -13.68 21.86
N LYS A 22 1.33 -14.70 22.01
CA LYS A 22 2.74 -14.37 22.30
C LYS A 22 3.57 -14.35 21.01
N THR A 23 2.98 -14.87 19.96
CA THR A 23 3.77 -14.87 18.72
C THR A 23 2.99 -14.19 17.60
N HIS A 24 2.22 -14.91 16.74
CA HIS A 24 1.61 -14.45 15.49
C HIS A 24 0.44 -13.53 15.77
N ASP A 25 -0.17 -13.57 17.05
CA ASP A 25 -1.43 -12.83 17.23
C ASP A 25 -1.22 -11.65 18.17
N LYS A 26 0.04 -11.30 18.36
CA LYS A 26 0.35 -10.21 19.31
C LYS A 26 -0.34 -8.91 18.90
N LYS A 27 -0.21 -8.53 17.64
CA LYS A 27 -0.82 -7.29 17.15
C LYS A 27 -2.35 -7.37 17.20
N PHE A 28 -2.81 -8.52 16.80
CA PHE A 28 -4.26 -8.74 16.93
C PHE A 28 -4.73 -8.42 18.35
N PHE A 29 -4.00 -8.87 19.37
CA PHE A 29 -4.44 -8.69 20.76
C PHE A 29 -4.21 -7.25 21.22
N GLU A 30 -3.24 -6.57 20.62
CA GLU A 30 -3.05 -5.14 20.91
C GLU A 30 -4.24 -4.32 20.45
N VAL A 31 -4.71 -4.63 19.23
CA VAL A 31 -5.86 -3.89 18.68
C VAL A 31 -7.12 -4.25 19.48
N LEU A 32 -7.20 -5.50 19.80
CA LEU A 32 -8.37 -5.94 20.57
C LEU A 32 -8.43 -5.20 21.91
N ARG A 33 -7.28 -5.07 22.60
CA ARG A 33 -7.26 -4.36 23.88
C ARG A 33 -7.62 -2.89 23.71
N GLN A 34 -7.05 -2.40 22.72
CA GLN A 34 -7.33 -0.98 22.45
C GLN A 34 -8.81 -0.75 22.19
N SER A 35 -9.40 -1.65 21.43
CA SER A 35 -10.82 -1.48 21.07
C SER A 35 -11.72 -1.63 22.30
N LEU A 36 -11.21 -2.34 23.23
CA LEU A 36 -12.01 -2.59 24.44
C LEU A 36 -11.69 -1.56 25.52
N GLY A 37 -10.66 -0.69 25.20
CA GLY A 37 -10.27 0.32 26.19
C GLY A 37 -9.42 -0.25 27.31
N ILE A 38 -8.85 -1.33 27.02
CA ILE A 38 -7.96 -1.95 28.01
C ILE A 38 -6.54 -1.38 27.87
N PRO A 39 -5.94 -0.95 28.99
CA PRO A 39 -4.56 -0.45 28.90
C PRO A 39 -3.61 -1.50 28.32
N ALA A 40 -2.45 -0.97 27.74
CA ALA A 40 -1.46 -1.87 27.12
C ALA A 40 -0.98 -2.93 28.12
N GLY A 41 -1.09 -4.25 27.71
CA GLY A 41 -0.58 -5.34 28.54
C GLY A 41 -1.62 -5.86 29.54
N GLY A 42 -2.77 -5.14 29.59
CA GLY A 42 -3.86 -5.60 30.47
C GLY A 42 -4.44 -6.94 30.05
N ASP A 43 -4.94 -7.72 31.08
CA ASP A 43 -5.52 -9.04 30.82
C ASP A 43 -7.00 -8.93 30.44
N ILE A 44 -7.35 -9.44 29.21
CA ILE A 44 -8.71 -9.31 28.65
C ILE A 44 -9.71 -10.05 29.53
N SER A 45 -9.28 -11.24 30.04
CA SER A 45 -10.19 -12.05 30.86
C SER A 45 -10.56 -11.33 32.16
N THR A 46 -9.54 -10.75 32.76
CA THR A 46 -9.76 -10.05 34.03
C THR A 46 -10.65 -8.82 33.82
N TYR A 47 -10.40 -8.12 32.78
CA TYR A 47 -11.20 -6.92 32.46
C TYR A 47 -12.67 -7.26 32.22
N LEU A 48 -12.93 -8.30 31.45
CA LEU A 48 -14.32 -8.65 31.11
C LEU A 48 -15.07 -9.13 32.34
N LYS A 49 -14.32 -9.77 33.30
CA LYS A 49 -14.94 -10.24 34.55
C LYS A 49 -15.38 -9.06 35.42
N ASN A 50 -14.54 -8.05 35.29
CA ASN A 50 -14.76 -6.92 36.22
C ASN A 50 -15.67 -5.86 35.61
N THR A 51 -15.91 -6.10 34.32
CA THR A 51 -16.73 -5.10 33.61
C THR A 51 -17.97 -5.77 33.03
N ASN A 52 -19.22 -5.49 33.41
CA ASN A 52 -20.46 -6.02 32.82
C ASN A 52 -20.61 -5.64 31.34
N LEU A 53 -19.52 -5.93 30.55
CA LEU A 53 -19.57 -5.58 29.12
C LEU A 53 -20.47 -6.55 28.37
N ASP A 54 -21.24 -5.98 27.48
CA ASP A 54 -22.15 -6.80 26.68
C ASP A 54 -21.38 -7.58 25.60
N ALA A 55 -21.74 -8.83 25.24
CA ALA A 55 -21.16 -9.73 24.23
C ALA A 55 -21.04 -9.05 22.88
N THR A 56 -21.90 -8.17 22.58
CA THR A 56 -21.87 -7.42 21.31
C THR A 56 -20.61 -6.56 21.20
N ARG A 57 -20.32 -5.91 22.27
CA ARG A 57 -19.12 -5.06 22.28
C ARG A 57 -17.84 -5.90 22.10
N LEU A 58 -17.74 -7.01 22.70
CA LEU A 58 -16.62 -7.93 22.50
C LEU A 58 -16.55 -8.40 21.05
N VAL A 59 -17.63 -8.72 20.48
CA VAL A 59 -17.66 -9.23 19.09
C VAL A 59 -17.21 -8.12 18.13
N VAL A 60 -17.72 -6.93 18.37
CA VAL A 60 -17.31 -5.80 17.52
C VAL A 60 -15.80 -5.60 17.62
N ALA A 61 -15.30 -5.66 18.81
CA ALA A 61 -13.86 -5.49 19.01
C ALA A 61 -13.06 -6.61 18.31
N LEU A 62 -13.55 -7.79 18.35
CA LEU A 62 -12.91 -8.91 17.67
C LEU A 62 -12.90 -8.72 16.15
N LEU A 63 -14.03 -8.35 15.62
CA LEU A 63 -14.12 -8.16 14.16
C LEU A 63 -13.23 -7.00 13.70
N THR A 64 -13.20 -6.03 14.55
CA THR A 64 -12.31 -4.91 14.23
C THR A 64 -10.85 -5.39 14.16
N ALA A 65 -10.50 -6.19 15.04
CA ALA A 65 -9.11 -6.69 15.07
C ALA A 65 -8.85 -7.64 13.90
N LEU A 66 -9.89 -8.21 13.39
CA LEU A 66 -9.73 -9.21 12.32
C LEU A 66 -9.79 -8.56 10.95
N GLN A 67 -10.05 -7.43 10.89
CA GLN A 67 -10.35 -6.74 9.63
C GLN A 67 -9.17 -6.84 8.66
N PRO A 68 -7.93 -6.48 9.07
CA PRO A 68 -6.83 -6.57 8.11
C PRO A 68 -6.75 -7.95 7.44
N PHE A 69 -6.93 -8.85 8.21
CA PHE A 69 -6.91 -10.20 7.66
C PHE A 69 -8.04 -10.40 6.65
N SER A 70 -9.20 -9.94 6.96
CA SER A 70 -10.32 -10.04 6.02
C SER A 70 -10.04 -9.31 4.72
N GLN A 71 -9.40 -8.17 4.76
CA GLN A 71 -9.07 -7.40 3.54
C GLN A 71 -8.07 -8.17 2.67
N MET A 72 -7.15 -8.80 3.34
CA MET A 72 -6.20 -9.61 2.57
C MET A 72 -6.91 -10.75 1.86
N LEU A 73 -7.79 -11.36 2.55
CA LEU A 73 -8.54 -12.47 1.93
C LEU A 73 -9.35 -12.00 0.74
N ASN A 74 -9.94 -10.88 0.92
CA ASN A 74 -10.73 -10.33 -0.19
C ASN A 74 -9.86 -10.02 -1.41
N ASP A 75 -8.74 -9.41 -1.13
CA ASP A 75 -7.85 -9.09 -2.26
C ASP A 75 -7.40 -10.36 -2.97
N VAL A 76 -7.10 -11.32 -2.18
CA VAL A 76 -6.65 -12.59 -2.80
C VAL A 76 -7.78 -13.20 -3.61
N TYR A 77 -8.92 -13.16 -3.00
CA TYR A 77 -10.11 -13.69 -3.70
C TYR A 77 -10.34 -12.97 -5.03
N GLU A 78 -10.28 -11.72 -5.02
CA GLU A 78 -10.53 -10.93 -6.25
C GLU A 78 -9.49 -11.24 -7.31
N MET A 79 -8.26 -11.27 -6.85
CA MET A 79 -7.21 -11.62 -7.81
C MET A 79 -7.50 -12.97 -8.47
N LEU A 80 -8.02 -13.90 -7.72
CA LEU A 80 -8.28 -15.24 -8.28
C LEU A 80 -9.45 -15.20 -9.27
N ILE A 81 -10.53 -14.47 -8.99
CA ILE A 81 -11.71 -14.37 -9.88
C ILE A 81 -11.31 -13.69 -11.19
N ASP A 82 -10.60 -12.64 -11.19
CA ASP A 82 -10.20 -11.85 -12.37
C ASP A 82 -9.26 -12.65 -13.28
N GLY A 83 -8.48 -13.47 -12.84
CA GLY A 83 -7.63 -14.33 -13.67
C GLY A 83 -8.41 -15.38 -14.42
N ASN A 84 -9.92 -14.97 -14.88
CA ASN A 84 -10.76 -15.91 -15.63
C ASN A 84 -10.74 -17.31 -14.99
N ILE A 85 -10.54 -17.29 -13.86
CA ILE A 85 -10.88 -18.44 -13.02
C ILE A 85 -12.37 -18.42 -12.71
N THR A 86 -13.19 -18.26 -13.70
CA THR A 86 -14.62 -17.95 -13.58
C THR A 86 -15.44 -19.09 -14.18
N GLN A 87 -15.83 -20.05 -13.28
CA GLN A 87 -17.11 -20.79 -13.24
C GLN A 87 -17.22 -21.76 -14.42
N SER A 88 -16.78 -23.02 -14.09
CA SER A 88 -17.69 -24.17 -14.29
C SER A 88 -17.20 -25.36 -13.45
N ASN A 89 -17.71 -25.28 -12.19
CA ASN A 89 -17.95 -26.21 -11.07
C ASN A 89 -16.91 -26.00 -9.97
N GLU A 90 -16.83 -24.81 -9.23
CA GLU A 90 -16.19 -24.85 -7.90
C GLU A 90 -14.84 -25.56 -7.95
N GLN A 91 -13.80 -25.17 -8.79
CA GLN A 91 -12.59 -26.01 -8.68
C GLN A 91 -11.35 -25.15 -8.57
N VAL A 92 -11.45 -23.76 -8.07
CA VAL A 92 -10.07 -23.27 -7.93
C VAL A 92 -9.61 -23.49 -6.49
N LEU A 93 -8.72 -24.46 -6.31
CA LEU A 93 -8.10 -24.88 -5.05
C LEU A 93 -6.72 -24.24 -4.90
N VAL A 94 -6.65 -23.14 -4.05
CA VAL A 94 -5.27 -22.78 -3.67
C VAL A 94 -4.66 -23.92 -2.83
N THR A 95 -3.70 -24.54 -3.45
CA THR A 95 -3.06 -25.65 -2.72
C THR A 95 -1.66 -25.24 -2.27
N PHE A 96 -1.54 -25.34 -0.95
CA PHE A 96 -0.17 -25.22 -0.44
C PHE A 96 0.44 -26.60 -0.22
N ASP A 97 1.48 -26.87 -0.90
CA ASP A 97 2.21 -28.13 -0.71
C ASP A 97 3.51 -27.86 0.06
N PHE A 98 3.49 -28.32 1.28
CA PHE A 98 4.53 -27.94 2.24
C PHE A 98 5.57 -29.05 2.35
N GLY A 99 5.63 -29.89 1.32
CA GLY A 99 6.57 -31.01 1.41
C GLY A 99 6.20 -32.01 2.50
N GLU A 100 7.06 -32.11 3.59
CA GLU A 100 6.90 -33.15 4.62
C GLU A 100 5.81 -32.77 5.63
N SER A 101 5.28 -31.47 5.57
CA SER A 101 4.34 -30.92 6.56
C SER A 101 2.90 -31.01 6.08
N GLY A 102 2.74 -31.75 4.79
CA GLY A 102 1.38 -32.01 4.31
C GLY A 102 0.86 -30.91 3.39
N LYS A 103 -0.34 -31.12 2.74
CA LYS A 103 -1.00 -30.27 1.75
C LYS A 103 -2.21 -29.56 2.37
N LEU A 104 -2.25 -28.24 2.09
CA LEU A 104 -3.46 -27.52 2.50
C LEU A 104 -4.19 -26.97 1.27
N ASP A 105 -5.53 -27.43 1.14
CA ASP A 105 -6.29 -27.02 -0.05
C ASP A 105 -7.37 -26.00 0.33
N PHE A 106 -7.28 -24.77 -0.27
CA PHE A 106 -8.43 -23.87 -0.11
C PHE A 106 -9.01 -23.49 -1.46
N ASP A 107 -10.37 -23.68 -1.51
CA ASP A 107 -10.97 -23.25 -2.79
C ASP A 107 -11.66 -21.89 -2.63
N ALA A 108 -11.82 -21.15 -3.70
CA ALA A 108 -12.54 -19.88 -3.75
C ALA A 108 -13.79 -19.90 -2.86
N GLU A 109 -14.48 -21.03 -2.75
CA GLU A 109 -15.66 -21.15 -1.88
C GLU A 109 -15.28 -21.02 -0.41
N SER A 110 -14.14 -21.50 -0.04
CA SER A 110 -13.66 -21.36 1.35
C SER A 110 -13.40 -19.89 1.70
N PHE A 111 -12.84 -19.15 0.69
CA PHE A 111 -12.63 -17.71 0.91
C PHE A 111 -13.96 -16.97 0.96
N ARG A 112 -14.89 -17.45 0.07
CA ARG A 112 -16.24 -16.86 0.06
C ARG A 112 -16.98 -17.18 1.37
N THR A 113 -16.86 -18.45 1.77
CA THR A 113 -17.52 -18.87 3.01
C THR A 113 -16.96 -18.09 4.20
N ALA A 114 -15.61 -17.97 4.19
CA ALA A 114 -14.98 -17.22 5.28
C ALA A 114 -15.42 -15.75 5.28
N ASN A 115 -15.41 -15.17 4.06
CA ASN A 115 -15.94 -13.81 3.93
C ASN A 115 -17.43 -13.74 4.30
N GLY A 116 -18.24 -14.75 3.82
CA GLY A 116 -19.67 -14.80 4.14
C GLY A 116 -19.91 -14.89 5.65
N ILE A 117 -19.09 -15.68 6.32
CA ILE A 117 -19.26 -15.86 7.76
C ILE A 117 -18.86 -14.58 8.50
N LEU A 118 -17.79 -13.96 8.02
CA LEU A 118 -17.39 -12.66 8.58
C LEU A 118 -18.49 -11.61 8.38
N THR A 119 -19.05 -11.70 7.21
CA THR A 119 -20.15 -10.77 6.91
C THR A 119 -21.38 -11.10 7.76
N SER A 120 -21.60 -12.39 7.86
CA SER A 120 -22.74 -12.84 8.66
C SER A 120 -22.55 -12.46 10.14
N VAL A 121 -21.32 -12.73 10.67
CA VAL A 121 -21.01 -12.36 12.05
C VAL A 121 -21.15 -10.85 12.24
N ALA A 122 -20.64 -10.09 11.26
CA ALA A 122 -20.85 -8.63 11.28
C ALA A 122 -22.33 -8.28 11.19
N ALA A 123 -23.05 -9.12 10.34
CA ALA A 123 -24.49 -8.93 10.15
C ALA A 123 -25.26 -9.37 11.41
N GLY A 124 -24.81 -10.41 12.19
CA GLY A 124 -25.37 -10.94 13.43
C GLY A 124 -25.31 -9.93 14.57
N ILE A 125 -24.46 -8.83 14.42
CA ILE A 125 -24.46 -7.68 15.33
C ILE A 125 -25.52 -6.67 14.88
N SER A 126 -26.79 -7.14 14.47
CA SER A 126 -27.83 -6.25 13.90
C SER A 126 -27.22 -5.08 13.15
N SER A 127 -26.02 -5.22 12.42
CA SER A 127 -25.45 -4.05 11.75
C SER A 127 -25.92 -3.99 10.29
N PRO A 128 -26.54 -2.89 9.84
CA PRO A 128 -27.05 -2.73 8.46
C PRO A 128 -25.93 -2.59 7.44
N ALA A 129 -26.05 -3.40 6.28
CA ALA A 129 -25.19 -3.03 5.14
C ALA A 129 -25.56 -1.65 4.58
N VAL A 130 -24.44 -0.72 4.62
CA VAL A 130 -24.74 0.67 4.24
C VAL A 130 -23.60 1.21 3.36
N SER A 131 -23.97 2.19 2.52
CA SER A 131 -22.93 2.96 1.80
C SER A 131 -22.82 4.38 2.37
N PRO A 132 -21.62 5.00 2.13
CA PRO A 132 -21.51 6.40 2.58
C PRO A 132 -22.63 7.28 2.02
N ASP A 133 -23.02 7.11 0.79
CA ASP A 133 -24.11 7.89 0.18
C ASP A 133 -25.45 7.59 0.86
N GLY A 134 -25.61 6.35 1.07
CA GLY A 134 -26.84 5.98 1.76
C GLY A 134 -26.96 6.62 3.15
N MET A 135 -25.81 6.63 3.89
CA MET A 135 -25.80 7.30 5.19
C MET A 135 -26.18 8.78 5.06
N ASN A 136 -25.71 9.42 4.04
CA ASN A 136 -26.01 10.85 3.81
C ASN A 136 -27.49 11.07 3.51
N ILE A 137 -27.94 10.20 2.70
CA ILE A 137 -29.35 10.35 2.30
C ILE A 137 -30.25 10.18 3.54
N VAL A 138 -29.96 9.21 4.35
CA VAL A 138 -30.78 8.99 5.54
C VAL A 138 -30.68 10.20 6.47
N ALA A 139 -29.46 10.68 6.72
CA ALA A 139 -29.31 11.89 7.54
C ALA A 139 -30.16 13.04 7.02
N GLN A 140 -30.07 13.27 5.76
CA GLN A 140 -30.88 14.34 5.13
C GLN A 140 -32.37 14.09 5.33
N SER A 141 -32.75 12.88 5.15
CA SER A 141 -34.17 12.55 5.31
C SER A 141 -34.63 12.78 6.75
N ILE A 142 -33.75 12.48 7.67
CA ILE A 142 -34.09 12.73 9.07
C ILE A 142 -34.36 14.23 9.27
N TYR A 143 -33.50 15.01 8.79
CA TYR A 143 -33.69 16.46 8.93
C TYR A 143 -34.99 16.91 8.27
N GLN A 144 -35.29 16.39 7.15
CA GLN A 144 -36.53 16.74 6.43
C GLN A 144 -37.76 16.31 7.24
N ALA A 145 -37.63 15.12 7.74
CA ALA A 145 -38.77 14.61 8.52
C ALA A 145 -39.00 15.46 9.77
N LEU A 146 -37.98 15.86 10.39
CA LEU A 146 -38.10 16.74 11.57
C LEU A 146 -38.73 18.09 11.20
N ALA A 147 -38.28 18.60 10.12
CA ALA A 147 -38.85 19.86 9.63
C ALA A 147 -40.36 19.73 9.39
N LYS A 148 -40.72 18.69 8.77
CA LYS A 148 -42.15 18.45 8.51
C LYS A 148 -42.94 18.33 9.80
N ALA A 149 -42.37 17.54 10.67
CA ALA A 149 -43.04 17.36 11.97
C ALA A 149 -43.21 18.70 12.70
N TYR A 150 -42.21 19.44 12.59
CA TYR A 150 -42.29 20.78 13.17
C TYR A 150 -43.43 21.60 12.55
N LYS A 151 -43.50 21.63 11.22
CA LYS A 151 -44.58 22.35 10.50
C LYS A 151 -45.96 21.90 10.99
N ARG A 152 -46.08 20.74 11.29
CA ARG A 152 -47.38 20.18 11.70
C ARG A 152 -47.76 20.63 13.11
N THR A 153 -46.73 20.82 13.90
CA THR A 153 -46.97 21.14 15.32
C THR A 153 -47.02 22.65 15.53
N ALA A 154 -46.33 23.53 14.69
CA ALA A 154 -46.12 24.94 15.02
C ALA A 154 -46.82 25.83 14.00
N GLY A 155 -47.65 25.26 12.91
CA GLY A 155 -48.56 26.00 12.00
C GLY A 155 -47.88 27.15 11.29
N LYS A 156 -46.49 27.44 10.88
CA LYS A 156 -46.10 28.44 9.87
C LYS A 156 -44.62 28.29 9.51
N LEU A 157 -44.19 28.18 7.99
CA LEU A 157 -42.87 28.67 7.54
C LEU A 157 -43.03 29.96 6.72
N THR A 158 -42.32 31.00 7.05
CA THR A 158 -41.85 32.12 6.20
C THR A 158 -40.72 31.66 5.28
N SER A 159 -40.89 30.58 4.25
CA SER A 159 -40.25 30.53 2.93
C SER A 159 -39.75 29.12 2.63
N PRO A 160 -39.91 28.47 1.37
CA PRO A 160 -39.78 27.13 0.79
C PRO A 160 -38.32 26.79 0.48
N ASP A 161 -37.27 27.70 1.00
CA ASP A 161 -35.90 27.35 0.60
C ASP A 161 -34.98 27.36 1.82
N SER A 162 -35.47 27.02 3.14
CA SER A 162 -34.61 27.02 4.33
C SER A 162 -35.10 25.99 5.34
N PHE A 163 -34.37 24.76 5.50
CA PHE A 163 -34.63 23.68 6.47
C PHE A 163 -34.57 24.23 7.89
N VAL A 164 -35.77 24.64 8.63
CA VAL A 164 -35.93 25.36 9.90
C VAL A 164 -36.36 24.38 10.98
N ILE A 165 -35.40 23.78 11.84
CA ILE A 165 -35.80 23.00 13.03
C ILE A 165 -35.71 23.89 14.27
N GLY A 166 -36.91 24.53 14.90
CA GLY A 166 -37.04 25.45 16.03
C GLY A 166 -36.90 24.73 17.37
N GLU A 167 -36.50 25.58 18.80
CA GLU A 167 -36.45 26.84 19.56
C GLU A 167 -35.36 26.77 20.62
N ARG A 168 -34.44 27.87 20.64
CA ARG A 168 -34.29 28.62 21.90
C ARG A 168 -34.12 30.11 21.62
N ASP A 169 -35.24 30.99 21.70
CA ASP A 169 -35.34 32.43 21.99
C ASP A 169 -35.01 33.27 20.76
N ALA A 170 -35.99 33.57 19.92
CA ALA A 170 -36.25 34.75 19.07
C ALA A 170 -35.11 34.99 18.08
N GLU A 171 -34.84 34.10 17.08
CA GLU A 171 -34.40 34.38 15.70
C GLU A 171 -34.08 33.08 14.97
N PRO A 172 -34.34 33.11 13.52
CA PRO A 172 -34.22 32.00 12.57
C PRO A 172 -32.76 31.56 12.38
N VAL A 173 -32.37 30.31 12.67
CA VAL A 173 -31.03 29.76 12.41
C VAL A 173 -31.02 29.08 11.05
N LYS A 174 -30.16 29.48 10.02
CA LYS A 174 -29.78 29.05 8.65
C LYS A 174 -28.56 28.13 8.71
N LEU A 175 -28.68 26.64 8.86
CA LEU A 175 -27.74 25.53 8.64
C LEU A 175 -27.83 24.53 9.79
N PRO A 176 -27.66 23.07 9.73
CA PRO A 176 -28.18 22.23 10.81
C PRO A 176 -27.74 22.72 12.19
N ALA A 177 -28.46 23.43 13.01
CA ALA A 177 -28.44 23.76 14.44
C ALA A 177 -27.41 22.93 15.20
N THR A 178 -26.30 23.49 15.74
CA THR A 178 -25.27 22.86 16.57
C THR A 178 -25.90 22.12 17.75
N VAL A 179 -25.61 20.76 17.84
CA VAL A 179 -26.05 19.90 18.96
C VAL A 179 -25.70 20.58 20.29
N SER A 180 -26.74 20.77 21.21
CA SER A 180 -26.58 21.52 22.46
C SER A 180 -26.04 20.63 23.59
N ASP A 181 -25.90 19.33 23.26
CA ASP A 181 -25.46 18.40 24.29
C ASP A 181 -23.95 18.52 24.53
N SER A 182 -23.55 18.79 25.82
CA SER A 182 -22.16 19.08 26.21
C SER A 182 -21.24 17.88 25.93
N ARG A 183 -21.83 16.63 26.07
CA ARG A 183 -21.05 15.42 25.75
C ARG A 183 -20.64 15.39 24.27
N VAL A 184 -21.55 15.74 23.46
CA VAL A 184 -21.29 15.74 22.00
C VAL A 184 -20.33 16.88 21.65
N LEU A 185 -20.53 18.02 22.25
CA LEU A 185 -19.65 19.18 21.98
C LEU A 185 -18.22 18.88 22.43
N GLY A 186 -18.12 18.20 23.56
CA GLY A 186 -16.80 17.74 24.03
C GLY A 186 -16.17 16.69 23.12
N TRP A 187 -17.03 15.77 22.67
CA TRP A 187 -16.56 14.70 21.77
C TRP A 187 -16.12 15.27 20.42
N LEU A 188 -16.63 16.34 19.89
CA LEU A 188 -16.34 16.98 18.59
C LEU A 188 -15.07 17.81 18.68
N LYS A 189 -14.31 17.87 19.85
CA LYS A 189 -13.03 18.58 20.02
C LYS A 189 -11.91 17.85 19.29
N PRO A 190 -10.60 18.40 19.02
CA PRO A 190 -9.55 18.00 18.08
C PRO A 190 -9.13 16.54 18.25
N ASP A 191 -9.56 15.84 19.41
CA ASP A 191 -9.14 14.45 19.62
C ASP A 191 -10.19 13.46 19.14
N TRP A 192 -11.00 13.92 18.19
CA TRP A 192 -12.06 13.10 17.62
C TRP A 192 -11.56 12.34 16.40
N PRO A 193 -12.19 10.93 16.27
CA PRO A 193 -12.66 9.88 17.20
C PRO A 193 -11.55 8.90 17.56
N TYR A 194 -10.42 9.30 17.83
CA TYR A 194 -9.31 8.34 17.90
C TYR A 194 -9.04 7.94 19.36
N ALA A 195 -9.78 8.51 20.37
CA ALA A 195 -9.41 8.21 21.76
C ALA A 195 -10.66 8.09 22.63
N ALA A 196 -11.91 8.35 22.05
CA ALA A 196 -13.09 8.38 22.92
C ALA A 196 -14.30 7.79 22.19
N SER A 197 -15.23 7.03 22.98
CA SER A 197 -16.48 6.48 22.41
C SER A 197 -17.47 7.59 22.06
N VAL A 198 -18.13 7.33 20.87
CA VAL A 198 -19.13 8.33 20.42
C VAL A 198 -20.29 8.36 21.43
N PRO A 199 -20.59 9.59 21.88
CA PRO A 199 -21.76 9.68 22.77
C PRO A 199 -23.07 9.46 22.03
N MET A 200 -23.85 8.41 22.49
CA MET A 200 -25.15 8.15 21.86
C MET A 200 -26.29 8.47 22.83
N PRO A 201 -27.41 9.06 22.35
CA PRO A 201 -28.55 9.29 23.25
C PRO A 201 -29.14 7.97 23.77
N THR A 202 -29.56 7.95 25.06
CA THR A 202 -30.21 6.76 25.64
C THR A 202 -31.70 6.75 25.32
N LEU A 203 -32.12 5.70 24.52
CA LEU A 203 -33.56 5.67 24.22
C LEU A 203 -34.22 4.48 24.93
N ALA A 204 -35.44 4.82 25.48
CA ALA A 204 -36.20 3.70 26.06
C ALA A 204 -36.56 2.66 25.01
N ALA A 205 -36.37 1.42 25.30
CA ALA A 205 -36.61 0.28 24.41
C ALA A 205 -38.03 0.31 23.82
N SER A 206 -38.97 1.04 24.41
CA SER A 206 -40.37 1.06 23.97
C SER A 206 -40.67 2.29 23.13
N ASP A 207 -39.64 3.18 22.92
CA ASP A 207 -39.84 4.41 22.13
C ASP A 207 -39.73 4.12 20.63
N PRO A 208 -40.82 4.42 19.79
CA PRO A 208 -40.85 4.13 18.36
C PRO A 208 -39.71 4.83 17.60
N LEU A 209 -39.33 5.93 18.09
CA LEU A 209 -38.23 6.67 17.46
C LEU A 209 -36.90 5.95 17.68
N GLY A 210 -36.67 5.53 18.86
CA GLY A 210 -35.47 4.74 19.14
C GLY A 210 -35.35 3.48 18.29
N THR A 211 -36.46 2.85 18.11
CA THR A 211 -36.48 1.62 17.30
C THR A 211 -36.16 1.93 15.84
N ALA A 212 -36.74 3.01 15.36
CA ALA A 212 -36.54 3.37 13.93
C ALA A 212 -35.10 3.80 13.68
N LEU A 213 -34.40 4.39 14.69
CA LEU A 213 -33.07 4.97 14.48
C LEU A 213 -31.97 3.94 14.77
N LYS A 214 -32.34 2.90 15.29
CA LYS A 214 -31.38 1.92 15.80
C LYS A 214 -30.36 1.51 14.73
N PRO A 215 -30.80 1.16 13.54
CA PRO A 215 -29.82 0.78 12.51
C PRO A 215 -28.85 1.91 12.18
N TYR A 216 -29.33 3.10 12.09
CA TYR A 216 -28.50 4.27 11.80
C TYR A 216 -27.52 4.55 12.94
N ILE A 217 -27.99 4.41 14.23
CA ILE A 217 -27.14 4.61 15.40
C ILE A 217 -26.03 3.55 15.43
N ASN A 218 -26.40 2.36 15.14
CA ASN A 218 -25.40 1.28 15.13
C ASN A 218 -24.30 1.53 14.10
N ALA A 219 -24.71 1.98 12.92
CA ALA A 219 -23.72 2.24 11.86
C ALA A 219 -22.75 3.35 12.29
N VAL A 220 -23.30 4.46 12.88
CA VAL A 220 -22.45 5.60 13.29
C VAL A 220 -21.54 5.15 14.44
N SER A 221 -22.05 4.35 15.31
CA SER A 221 -21.25 3.87 16.45
C SER A 221 -20.10 2.99 15.98
N GLN A 222 -20.34 2.19 15.10
CA GLN A 222 -19.29 1.29 14.58
C GLN A 222 -18.18 2.07 13.89
N LEU A 223 -18.57 3.12 13.16
CA LEU A 223 -17.57 3.96 12.51
C LEU A 223 -16.61 4.59 13.53
N SER A 224 -17.24 5.03 14.57
CA SER A 224 -16.44 5.68 15.60
C SER A 224 -15.54 4.67 16.34
N LEU A 225 -16.09 3.49 16.58
CA LEU A 225 -15.28 2.45 17.21
C LEU A 225 -14.10 2.06 16.32
N ARG A 226 -14.42 1.97 15.12
CA ARG A 226 -13.36 1.63 14.17
C ARG A 226 -12.29 2.72 14.11
N ALA A 227 -12.64 4.02 14.19
CA ALA A 227 -11.69 5.14 14.15
C ALA A 227 -10.68 5.04 15.31
N GLY A 228 -11.07 4.36 16.37
CA GLY A 228 -10.22 4.19 17.55
C GLY A 228 -8.93 3.44 17.24
N ARG A 229 -8.75 2.91 16.11
CA ARG A 229 -7.51 2.19 15.72
C ARG A 229 -6.39 3.18 15.39
N TYR A 230 -6.87 4.27 15.18
CA TYR A 230 -5.87 5.26 14.79
C TYR A 230 -5.60 6.21 15.96
N THR A 231 -4.32 6.53 16.01
CA THR A 231 -3.92 7.35 17.16
C THR A 231 -4.34 8.80 16.98
N ASP A 232 -4.36 9.22 15.69
CA ASP A 232 -4.75 10.61 15.38
C ASP A 232 -5.04 10.75 13.89
N GLN A 233 -5.45 12.00 13.55
CA GLN A 233 -5.80 12.28 12.14
C GLN A 233 -4.60 12.06 11.22
N ALA A 234 -3.40 12.41 11.71
CA ALA A 234 -2.18 12.23 10.90
C ALA A 234 -1.97 10.75 10.55
N HIS A 235 -2.14 9.92 11.64
CA HIS A 235 -2.04 8.47 11.41
C HIS A 235 -3.08 7.99 10.39
N LEU A 236 -4.31 8.48 10.39
CA LEU A 236 -5.36 8.11 9.44
C LEU A 236 -5.02 8.56 8.03
N ARG A 237 -4.37 9.69 7.87
CA ARG A 237 -4.07 10.25 6.55
C ARG A 237 -3.03 9.39 5.82
N THR A 238 -2.24 8.69 6.66
CA THR A 238 -1.23 7.83 5.99
C THR A 238 -1.91 6.72 5.21
N VAL A 239 -3.14 6.52 5.39
CA VAL A 239 -3.88 5.41 4.76
C VAL A 239 -4.57 5.91 3.49
N PHE A 240 -4.60 7.24 3.09
CA PHE A 240 -5.23 7.83 1.89
C PHE A 240 -4.40 7.50 0.65
N GLY A 241 -4.66 6.38 0.15
CA GLY A 241 -3.60 6.03 -0.81
C GLY A 241 -4.12 5.86 -2.22
N GLU A 242 -5.57 5.81 -2.34
CA GLU A 242 -6.10 5.66 -3.71
C GLU A 242 -7.49 6.28 -3.80
N PRO A 243 -7.77 6.82 -4.97
CA PRO A 243 -9.14 7.34 -5.14
C PRO A 243 -10.21 6.27 -4.88
N VAL A 244 -11.21 6.66 -4.06
CA VAL A 244 -12.33 5.75 -3.74
C VAL A 244 -13.06 5.37 -5.03
N LYS A 245 -13.03 4.01 -5.39
CA LYS A 245 -13.55 3.47 -6.65
C LYS A 245 -15.07 3.48 -6.68
N SER A 246 -15.79 3.40 -5.37
CA SER A 246 -17.26 3.48 -5.40
C SER A 246 -17.81 3.73 -3.99
N ARG A 247 -18.65 4.82 -3.87
CA ARG A 247 -19.28 5.17 -2.59
C ARG A 247 -20.70 4.63 -2.51
N LYS A 248 -20.94 3.73 -3.46
CA LYS A 248 -22.36 3.33 -3.54
C LYS A 248 -22.53 1.88 -3.10
N THR A 249 -21.40 1.21 -2.97
CA THR A 249 -21.51 -0.20 -2.61
C THR A 249 -21.85 -0.33 -1.11
N ARG A 250 -22.97 -1.08 -0.91
CA ARG A 250 -23.42 -1.26 0.48
C ARG A 250 -22.73 -2.45 1.15
N ALA A 251 -22.20 -2.18 2.32
CA ALA A 251 -21.58 -3.21 3.16
C ALA A 251 -21.62 -2.78 4.63
N PRO A 252 -21.65 -3.84 5.48
CA PRO A 252 -21.48 -3.42 6.88
C PRO A 252 -20.25 -2.52 7.08
N VAL A 253 -20.43 -1.52 8.00
CA VAL A 253 -19.39 -0.49 8.20
C VAL A 253 -18.04 -1.17 8.49
N LEU A 254 -18.02 -2.25 9.15
CA LEU A 254 -16.76 -2.94 9.52
C LEU A 254 -16.09 -3.53 8.29
N LEU A 255 -16.83 -3.61 7.25
CA LEU A 255 -16.25 -4.25 6.04
C LEU A 255 -15.98 -3.21 4.96
N TRP A 256 -16.21 -1.98 5.29
CA TRP A 256 -15.88 -0.95 4.29
C TRP A 256 -14.39 -1.00 3.94
N ASP A 257 -14.14 -0.78 2.60
CA ASP A 257 -12.74 -0.56 2.19
C ASP A 257 -12.08 0.53 3.02
N GLU A 258 -10.74 0.26 3.37
CA GLU A 258 -10.06 1.22 4.27
C GLU A 258 -10.00 2.60 3.64
N ASN A 259 -9.90 2.72 2.32
CA ASN A 259 -9.89 4.03 1.65
C ASN A 259 -11.23 4.76 1.81
N VAL A 260 -12.30 3.95 1.62
CA VAL A 260 -13.63 4.55 1.80
C VAL A 260 -13.80 5.01 3.25
N PHE A 261 -13.51 4.12 4.17
CA PHE A 261 -13.66 4.43 5.60
C PHE A 261 -12.84 5.67 5.96
N SER A 262 -11.53 5.65 5.62
CA SER A 262 -10.65 6.76 5.98
C SER A 262 -11.13 8.09 5.40
N GLN A 263 -11.61 7.99 4.16
CA GLN A 263 -12.14 9.22 3.55
C GLN A 263 -13.36 9.74 4.31
N VAL A 264 -14.25 8.86 4.62
CA VAL A 264 -15.45 9.25 5.36
C VAL A 264 -15.06 9.90 6.69
N ILE A 265 -14.18 9.28 7.37
CA ILE A 265 -13.76 9.82 8.67
C ILE A 265 -13.04 11.15 8.46
N TYR A 266 -12.26 11.24 7.43
CA TYR A 266 -11.51 12.46 7.11
C TYR A 266 -12.45 13.60 6.73
N ASP A 267 -13.46 13.34 5.96
CA ASP A 267 -14.37 14.38 5.46
C ASP A 267 -15.36 14.80 6.55
N HIS A 268 -15.33 14.20 7.54
CA HIS A 268 -16.00 14.52 8.79
C HIS A 268 -17.52 14.53 8.64
N PRO A 269 -18.06 13.67 7.80
CA PRO A 269 -19.53 13.64 7.74
C PRO A 269 -20.14 13.08 9.04
N VAL A 270 -19.44 12.29 9.75
CA VAL A 270 -19.91 11.74 11.03
C VAL A 270 -20.04 12.87 12.06
N ARG A 271 -19.09 13.73 11.91
CA ARG A 271 -19.04 14.86 12.86
C ARG A 271 -20.09 15.91 12.53
N PHE A 272 -20.23 16.15 11.27
CA PHE A 272 -20.99 17.37 10.95
C PHE A 272 -22.39 17.00 10.45
N ARG A 273 -22.56 15.73 10.24
CA ARG A 273 -23.85 15.47 9.58
C ARG A 273 -24.54 14.27 10.23
N TRP A 274 -23.88 13.18 10.36
CA TRP A 274 -24.54 11.93 10.71
C TRP A 274 -24.83 11.86 12.22
N LEU A 275 -23.89 12.21 13.06
CA LEU A 275 -24.11 12.21 14.50
C LEU A 275 -25.12 13.29 14.91
N PRO A 276 -24.97 14.43 14.38
CA PRO A 276 -25.95 15.46 14.73
C PRO A 276 -27.38 15.06 14.34
N ALA A 277 -27.55 14.43 13.21
CA ALA A 277 -28.89 13.99 12.81
C ALA A 277 -29.56 13.15 13.92
N ILE A 278 -28.75 12.28 14.56
CA ILE A 278 -29.27 11.44 15.65
C ILE A 278 -29.69 12.31 16.84
N TRP A 279 -28.91 13.21 17.16
CA TRP A 279 -29.17 14.02 18.36
C TRP A 279 -30.29 15.03 18.10
N HIS A 280 -30.34 15.53 16.96
CA HIS A 280 -31.45 16.44 16.65
C HIS A 280 -32.80 15.72 16.73
N CYS A 281 -32.80 14.54 16.26
CA CYS A 281 -34.04 13.78 16.43
C CYS A 281 -34.43 13.67 17.91
N TYR A 282 -33.40 13.54 18.67
CA TYR A 282 -33.64 13.43 20.11
C TYR A 282 -34.07 14.76 20.71
N GLU A 283 -33.54 15.78 20.36
CA GLU A 283 -33.78 17.10 20.97
C GLU A 283 -35.08 17.72 20.46
N PHE A 284 -35.41 17.31 19.20
CA PHE A 284 -36.48 18.14 18.61
C PHE A 284 -37.68 17.26 18.25
N ALA A 285 -37.63 16.04 18.60
CA ALA A 285 -38.76 15.16 18.26
C ALA A 285 -40.03 15.63 18.97
N PRO A 286 -41.20 15.56 18.26
CA PRO A 286 -42.47 15.97 18.86
C PRO A 286 -42.83 15.14 20.10
N LYS A 287 -43.51 15.80 21.00
CA LYS A 287 -43.88 15.11 22.26
C LYS A 287 -45.16 14.30 22.08
N SER A 288 -45.97 14.73 21.08
CA SER A 288 -47.23 14.00 20.82
C SER A 288 -46.95 12.60 20.25
N ALA A 289 -47.70 11.60 20.79
CA ALA A 289 -47.52 10.19 20.37
C ALA A 289 -47.80 10.02 18.87
N PHE A 290 -48.85 10.70 18.41
CA PHE A 290 -49.23 10.59 16.99
C PHE A 290 -48.12 11.13 16.09
N ASP A 291 -47.62 12.30 16.35
CA ASP A 291 -46.60 12.94 15.52
C ASP A 291 -45.25 12.25 15.67
N ARG A 292 -45.01 11.78 16.87
CA ARG A 292 -43.77 11.01 17.09
C ARG A 292 -43.78 9.71 16.31
N LYS A 293 -44.85 9.05 16.22
CA LYS A 293 -44.99 7.84 15.40
C LYS A 293 -44.85 8.15 13.92
N ALA A 294 -45.47 9.19 13.46
CA ALA A 294 -45.32 9.60 12.05
C ALA A 294 -43.87 9.88 11.69
N LEU A 295 -43.21 10.65 12.60
CA LEU A 295 -41.78 10.90 12.39
C LEU A 295 -41.00 9.59 12.31
N SER A 296 -41.28 8.70 13.28
CA SER A 296 -40.60 7.39 13.30
C SER A 296 -40.83 6.61 12.02
N ASP A 297 -41.99 6.58 11.43
CA ASP A 297 -42.33 5.84 10.19
C ASP A 297 -41.54 6.39 9.00
N GLU A 298 -41.44 7.68 8.99
CA GLU A 298 -40.69 8.28 7.86
C GLU A 298 -39.22 7.92 7.93
N ILE A 299 -38.73 7.99 9.13
CA ILE A 299 -37.32 7.65 9.30
C ILE A 299 -37.11 6.16 8.98
N ALA A 300 -37.99 5.36 9.46
CA ALA A 300 -37.89 3.91 9.18
C ALA A 300 -37.90 3.64 7.67
N LYS A 301 -38.72 4.35 6.99
CA LYS A 301 -38.78 4.18 5.52
C LYS A 301 -37.46 4.59 4.88
N ALA A 302 -36.94 5.71 5.30
CA ALA A 302 -35.66 6.15 4.73
C ALA A 302 -34.55 5.12 4.96
N ILE A 303 -34.55 4.59 6.11
CA ILE A 303 -33.53 3.58 6.45
C ILE A 303 -33.76 2.31 5.61
N GLN A 304 -34.96 1.86 5.46
CA GLN A 304 -35.29 0.66 4.67
C GLN A 304 -34.88 0.83 3.21
N ASP A 305 -34.96 2.07 2.72
CA ASP A 305 -34.67 2.32 1.29
C ASP A 305 -33.16 2.37 1.04
N ASN A 306 -32.46 2.61 2.17
CA ASN A 306 -31.04 2.91 1.89
C ASN A 306 -30.13 1.95 2.66
N PHE A 307 -30.76 1.16 3.57
CA PHE A 307 -29.98 0.17 4.32
C PHE A 307 -30.46 -1.23 3.98
N ASP A 308 -29.45 -2.19 3.99
CA ASP A 308 -29.82 -3.62 3.96
C ASP A 308 -29.72 -4.21 5.38
N ILE A 309 -30.91 -4.44 5.98
CA ILE A 309 -30.92 -4.89 7.39
C ILE A 309 -31.06 -6.41 7.41
N PRO A 310 -29.96 -7.06 7.75
CA PRO A 310 -30.06 -8.53 7.78
C PRO A 310 -30.81 -9.04 9.01
N PRO A 311 -31.53 -10.18 8.86
CA PRO A 311 -32.14 -10.79 10.05
C PRO A 311 -31.09 -11.09 11.15
N PRO A 312 -31.49 -10.81 12.50
CA PRO A 312 -30.57 -11.14 13.59
C PRO A 312 -30.15 -12.62 13.57
N ARG A 313 -28.83 -12.93 13.34
CA ARG A 313 -28.36 -14.31 13.41
C ARG A 313 -27.58 -14.54 14.71
N PRO A 314 -27.73 -15.76 15.28
CA PRO A 314 -26.91 -16.01 16.48
C PRO A 314 -25.42 -15.85 16.21
N VAL A 315 -24.67 -14.90 16.76
CA VAL A 315 -23.31 -14.34 16.63
C VAL A 315 -22.30 -15.35 17.15
N ALA A 316 -22.74 -16.26 18.01
CA ALA A 316 -21.77 -17.12 18.69
C ALA A 316 -21.34 -18.29 17.79
N GLN A 317 -22.33 -18.86 17.02
CA GLN A 317 -21.97 -20.00 16.15
C GLN A 317 -21.23 -19.53 14.90
N SER A 318 -21.54 -18.41 14.39
CA SER A 318 -20.86 -17.83 13.22
C SER A 318 -19.42 -17.44 13.56
N LEU A 319 -19.28 -16.89 14.75
CA LEU A 319 -17.93 -16.53 15.20
C LEU A 319 -17.08 -17.76 15.46
N ASN A 320 -17.71 -18.78 16.04
CA ASN A 320 -17.00 -20.05 16.20
C ASN A 320 -16.62 -20.66 14.86
N ASP A 321 -17.49 -20.57 13.92
CA ASP A 321 -17.21 -21.09 12.56
C ASP A 321 -16.06 -20.33 11.92
N LEU A 322 -16.06 -19.04 12.13
CA LEU A 322 -14.99 -18.22 11.54
C LEU A 322 -13.64 -18.58 12.15
N LEU A 323 -13.59 -18.69 13.45
CA LEU A 323 -12.32 -18.94 14.13
C LEU A 323 -11.87 -20.38 13.93
N ASP A 324 -12.77 -21.24 13.52
CA ASP A 324 -12.40 -22.64 13.28
C ASP A 324 -11.93 -22.86 11.85
N LEU A 325 -11.94 -21.74 11.13
CA LEU A 325 -11.45 -21.94 9.75
C LEU A 325 -9.96 -22.26 9.74
N PRO A 326 -9.63 -23.37 9.00
CA PRO A 326 -8.23 -23.81 8.96
C PRO A 326 -7.29 -22.70 8.47
N LEU A 327 -7.87 -21.70 7.80
CA LEU A 327 -7.04 -20.67 7.16
C LEU A 327 -6.36 -19.79 8.21
N TRP A 328 -6.83 -19.91 9.48
CA TRP A 328 -6.27 -19.06 10.54
C TRP A 328 -4.89 -19.56 10.96
N LYS A 329 -4.70 -20.71 10.81
CA LYS A 329 -3.41 -21.29 11.22
C LYS A 329 -2.33 -21.04 10.17
N GLU A 330 -2.82 -20.44 9.06
CA GLU A 330 -1.84 -20.27 7.98
C GLU A 330 -1.74 -18.80 7.58
N ARG A 331 -1.86 -17.86 8.49
CA ARG A 331 -1.91 -16.41 8.26
C ARG A 331 -0.62 -15.91 7.62
N SER A 332 0.44 -16.57 8.01
CA SER A 332 1.71 -16.12 7.41
C SER A 332 1.77 -16.41 5.92
N GLN A 333 1.16 -17.43 5.58
CA GLN A 333 1.17 -17.78 4.14
C GLN A 333 0.21 -16.90 3.35
N ILE A 334 -0.89 -16.65 3.99
CA ILE A 334 -1.86 -15.75 3.33
C ILE A 334 -1.23 -14.38 3.10
N TYR A 335 -0.45 -14.03 4.09
CA TYR A 335 0.24 -12.75 3.92
C TYR A 335 1.18 -12.77 2.71
N ALA A 336 1.94 -13.77 2.54
CA ALA A 336 2.84 -13.89 1.39
C ALA A 336 2.09 -13.83 0.06
N ILE A 337 0.95 -14.46 0.02
CA ILE A 337 0.13 -14.45 -1.22
C ILE A 337 -0.44 -13.05 -1.43
N TRP A 338 -0.88 -12.52 -0.31
CA TRP A 338 -1.49 -11.18 -0.42
C TRP A 338 -0.53 -10.19 -1.06
N LEU A 339 0.77 -10.29 -0.79
CA LEU A 339 1.75 -9.37 -1.39
C LEU A 339 1.72 -9.44 -2.91
N ILE A 340 1.35 -10.58 -3.47
CA ILE A 340 1.24 -10.70 -4.93
C ILE A 340 0.10 -9.82 -5.45
N THR A 341 -0.97 -9.81 -4.59
CA THR A 341 -2.08 -8.94 -5.00
C THR A 341 -1.64 -7.49 -5.12
N LEU A 342 -0.67 -7.09 -4.28
CA LEU A 342 -0.15 -5.70 -4.37
C LEU A 342 0.60 -5.49 -5.67
N LEU A 343 1.45 -6.42 -6.02
CA LEU A 343 2.17 -6.30 -7.30
C LEU A 343 1.20 -6.21 -8.47
N ARG A 344 0.22 -7.04 -8.45
CA ARG A 344 -0.79 -7.03 -9.53
C ARG A 344 -1.46 -5.66 -9.63
N LYS A 345 -1.86 -5.18 -8.49
CA LYS A 345 -2.53 -3.87 -8.49
C LYS A 345 -1.68 -2.82 -9.19
N GLU A 346 -0.43 -2.89 -8.91
CA GLU A 346 0.48 -1.90 -9.53
C GLU A 346 0.55 -2.09 -11.04
N VAL A 347 0.59 -3.23 -11.49
CA VAL A 347 0.69 -3.51 -12.93
C VAL A 347 -0.58 -3.07 -13.65
N ILE A 348 -1.71 -3.38 -13.07
CA ILE A 348 -3.00 -3.08 -13.72
C ILE A 348 -3.24 -1.57 -13.71
N ALA A 349 -2.87 -0.91 -12.61
CA ALA A 349 -3.06 0.54 -12.51
C ALA A 349 -2.36 1.27 -13.65
N LYS A 350 -1.35 0.69 -14.29
CA LYS A 350 -0.60 1.35 -15.39
C LYS A 350 -1.05 0.84 -16.75
N GLY A 351 -2.14 0.15 -16.72
CA GLY A 351 -2.71 -0.34 -17.98
C GLY A 351 -1.95 -1.52 -18.55
N GLU A 352 -1.08 -2.11 -17.74
CA GLU A 352 -0.29 -3.27 -18.20
C GLU A 352 -0.99 -4.58 -17.81
N GLN A 353 -0.40 -5.71 -18.34
CA GLN A 353 -1.13 -6.98 -18.20
C GLN A 353 -0.47 -7.87 -17.16
N PHE A 354 -1.30 -8.44 -16.31
CA PHE A 354 -0.90 -9.42 -15.30
C PHE A 354 -1.65 -10.74 -15.51
N GLU A 355 -0.88 -11.76 -15.91
CA GLU A 355 -1.52 -13.05 -16.25
C GLU A 355 -1.14 -14.10 -15.21
N LEU A 356 -2.14 -14.51 -14.45
CA LEU A 356 -1.91 -15.52 -13.40
C LEU A 356 -1.88 -16.93 -13.99
N PHE A 357 -0.86 -17.73 -13.56
CA PHE A 357 -0.83 -19.11 -14.04
C PHE A 357 -1.71 -19.99 -13.14
N GLY A 358 -2.82 -20.44 -13.72
CA GLY A 358 -3.64 -21.46 -13.05
C GLY A 358 -3.57 -22.81 -13.78
N SER A 359 -2.99 -23.91 -13.18
CA SER A 359 -3.06 -25.23 -13.84
C SER A 359 -4.29 -26.01 -13.38
N ASN A 360 -5.20 -26.42 -14.38
CA ASN A 360 -6.35 -27.30 -14.09
C ASN A 360 -7.28 -26.68 -13.05
N GLY A 361 -7.35 -25.29 -13.05
CA GLY A 361 -8.28 -24.68 -12.10
C GLY A 361 -7.65 -24.46 -10.73
N ARG A 362 -6.21 -24.68 -10.55
CA ARG A 362 -5.54 -24.56 -9.24
C ARG A 362 -4.38 -23.58 -9.33
N LEU A 363 -4.35 -22.74 -8.34
CA LEU A 363 -3.12 -21.97 -8.08
C LEU A 363 -2.27 -22.67 -7.02
N GLU A 364 -1.08 -23.15 -7.44
CA GLU A 364 -0.29 -24.00 -6.53
C GLU A 364 0.98 -23.27 -6.08
N PHE A 365 1.12 -23.29 -4.72
CA PHE A 365 2.38 -22.79 -4.16
C PHE A 365 3.16 -23.95 -3.52
N ARG A 366 4.25 -24.30 -4.19
CA ARG A 366 5.05 -25.44 -3.73
C ARG A 366 6.37 -24.95 -3.15
N PHE A 367 6.78 -25.76 -2.15
CA PHE A 367 8.13 -25.40 -1.70
C PHE A 367 9.16 -25.77 -2.76
N SER A 368 8.93 -25.38 -3.91
CA SER A 368 9.76 -25.53 -5.11
C SER A 368 9.40 -24.46 -6.13
N PRO A 369 10.40 -24.26 -7.03
CA PRO A 369 10.11 -23.24 -8.05
C PRO A 369 8.77 -23.50 -8.76
N THR A 370 7.93 -22.45 -8.57
CA THR A 370 6.59 -22.56 -9.16
C THR A 370 6.21 -21.26 -9.87
N PRO A 371 5.87 -21.34 -11.21
CA PRO A 371 5.39 -20.14 -11.91
C PRO A 371 4.06 -19.64 -11.35
N ILE A 372 4.10 -18.31 -11.10
CA ILE A 372 2.89 -17.75 -10.48
C ILE A 372 2.14 -16.89 -11.50
N ALA A 373 2.89 -16.07 -12.21
CA ALA A 373 2.21 -15.17 -13.16
C ALA A 373 3.20 -14.68 -14.21
N ASN A 374 2.57 -14.29 -15.36
CA ASN A 374 3.31 -13.47 -16.33
C ASN A 374 2.87 -12.01 -16.29
N ILE A 375 3.98 -11.18 -16.28
CA ILE A 375 3.72 -9.73 -16.31
C ILE A 375 4.22 -9.14 -17.63
N PHE A 376 3.32 -8.32 -18.24
CA PHE A 376 3.70 -7.69 -19.52
C PHE A 376 3.79 -6.16 -19.32
N SER A 377 5.00 -5.78 -19.52
CA SER A 377 5.26 -4.34 -19.39
C SER A 377 6.14 -3.86 -20.53
N ASN A 378 5.73 -2.67 -21.22
CA ASN A 378 6.49 -2.07 -22.33
C ASN A 378 6.89 -3.13 -23.37
N ASN A 379 5.99 -4.08 -23.71
CA ASN A 379 6.11 -5.11 -24.76
C ASN A 379 7.10 -6.19 -24.37
N GLU A 380 7.51 -6.14 -23.13
CA GLU A 380 8.37 -7.22 -22.63
C GLU A 380 7.59 -8.12 -21.67
N ARG A 381 8.08 -9.35 -21.63
CA ARG A 381 7.42 -10.32 -20.77
C ARG A 381 8.31 -10.67 -19.57
N PHE A 382 7.69 -10.67 -18.34
CA PHE A 382 8.37 -11.07 -17.11
C PHE A 382 7.61 -12.23 -16.45
N SER A 383 8.47 -13.21 -15.87
CA SER A 383 7.85 -14.35 -15.21
C SER A 383 8.04 -14.27 -13.69
N LEU A 384 6.92 -14.29 -12.99
CA LEU A 384 6.96 -14.31 -11.52
C LEU A 384 6.98 -15.75 -11.02
N ILE A 385 8.00 -16.05 -10.28
CA ILE A 385 8.19 -17.44 -9.86
C ILE A 385 8.34 -17.47 -8.34
N SER A 386 7.67 -18.42 -7.69
CA SER A 386 7.87 -18.59 -6.26
C SER A 386 8.98 -19.62 -5.97
N GLU A 387 9.67 -19.35 -4.84
CA GLU A 387 10.70 -20.25 -4.32
C GLU A 387 11.74 -20.60 -5.40
N PHE A 388 12.08 -19.59 -6.21
CA PHE A 388 13.09 -19.78 -7.24
C PHE A 388 14.47 -19.98 -6.60
N LYS A 389 15.12 -21.10 -6.98
CA LYS A 389 16.43 -21.43 -6.41
C LYS A 389 17.54 -20.99 -7.36
N ALA A 390 18.49 -20.25 -6.75
CA ALA A 390 19.59 -19.77 -7.58
C ALA A 390 20.92 -19.98 -6.88
N LEU A 391 21.90 -20.35 -7.78
CA LEU A 391 23.26 -20.59 -7.25
C LEU A 391 23.99 -19.27 -7.04
N ALA A 392 24.55 -19.17 -5.79
CA ALA A 392 25.26 -17.93 -5.47
C ALA A 392 26.66 -17.94 -6.08
N PRO A 393 27.13 -16.78 -6.50
CA PRO A 393 28.47 -16.68 -7.10
C PRO A 393 29.58 -16.81 -6.06
N GLY A 394 29.21 -16.80 -4.78
CA GLY A 394 30.18 -16.90 -3.70
C GLY A 394 29.54 -17.35 -2.39
N LYS A 395 30.40 -17.02 -1.25
CA LYS A 395 29.97 -17.51 0.06
C LYS A 395 28.76 -16.73 0.58
N LEU A 396 27.75 -17.50 1.02
CA LEU A 396 26.53 -16.91 1.60
C LEU A 396 26.67 -16.78 3.12
N ILE A 397 25.94 -15.82 3.69
CA ILE A 397 26.19 -15.55 5.12
C ILE A 397 24.91 -15.83 5.92
N GLY A 398 23.82 -16.07 5.21
CA GLY A 398 22.54 -16.34 5.89
C GLY A 398 22.50 -17.71 6.52
N THR A 399 21.68 -17.77 7.59
CA THR A 399 21.54 -19.04 8.32
C THR A 399 20.68 -20.02 7.51
N GLY A 400 21.29 -21.15 7.13
CA GLY A 400 20.49 -22.18 6.44
C GLY A 400 20.71 -22.17 4.93
N ARG A 401 21.56 -21.13 4.45
CA ARG A 401 21.89 -21.05 3.02
C ARG A 401 23.35 -21.48 2.80
N LEU A 402 23.45 -22.61 2.07
CA LEU A 402 24.81 -23.10 1.85
C LEU A 402 25.32 -22.68 0.48
N ALA A 403 24.55 -23.12 -0.54
CA ALA A 403 25.09 -22.79 -1.89
C ALA A 403 24.04 -22.02 -2.70
N ASN A 404 22.75 -22.13 -2.34
CA ASN A 404 21.67 -21.50 -3.12
C ASN A 404 20.84 -20.57 -2.24
N VAL A 405 20.34 -19.55 -3.02
CA VAL A 405 19.29 -18.75 -2.36
C VAL A 405 17.92 -19.13 -2.91
N GLN A 406 16.85 -18.95 -1.99
CA GLN A 406 15.50 -19.32 -2.41
C GLN A 406 14.48 -18.35 -1.81
N PRO A 407 14.47 -17.15 -2.49
CA PRO A 407 13.47 -16.19 -1.98
C PRO A 407 12.04 -16.64 -2.24
N ASP A 408 11.04 -15.88 -1.55
CA ASP A 408 9.63 -16.26 -1.71
C ASP A 408 9.13 -15.99 -3.12
N TYR A 409 9.63 -14.84 -3.73
CA TYR A 409 9.21 -14.54 -5.10
C TYR A 409 10.35 -13.90 -5.86
N THR A 410 10.46 -14.35 -7.08
CA THR A 410 11.47 -13.78 -7.98
C THR A 410 10.86 -13.48 -9.34
N LEU A 411 11.10 -12.25 -9.78
CA LEU A 411 10.65 -11.87 -11.13
C LEU A 411 11.79 -11.99 -12.14
N LEU A 412 11.47 -12.77 -13.18
CA LEU A 412 12.51 -13.00 -14.19
C LEU A 412 12.11 -12.39 -15.53
N HIS A 413 13.08 -11.81 -16.15
CA HIS A 413 12.89 -11.35 -17.53
C HIS A 413 13.00 -12.53 -18.51
N ALA A 414 12.02 -12.70 -19.59
CA ALA A 414 11.78 -13.78 -20.55
C ALA A 414 13.01 -14.06 -21.41
N SER A 415 13.99 -13.09 -21.49
CA SER A 415 15.14 -13.26 -22.39
C SER A 415 16.35 -13.77 -21.61
N HIS A 416 16.18 -14.71 -20.44
CA HIS A 416 17.47 -15.12 -19.88
C HIS A 416 17.26 -16.00 -18.65
N SER A 417 17.16 -17.34 -18.75
CA SER A 417 16.95 -18.47 -17.83
C SER A 417 18.11 -18.61 -16.84
N THR A 418 19.03 -17.52 -16.51
CA THR A 418 20.08 -17.60 -15.50
C THR A 418 19.83 -16.57 -14.40
N PRO A 419 20.28 -16.81 -13.00
CA PRO A 419 20.19 -15.89 -11.87
C PRO A 419 20.49 -14.44 -12.27
N ASP A 420 21.17 -14.18 -13.41
CA ASP A 420 21.51 -12.83 -13.90
C ASP A 420 20.33 -12.20 -14.63
N THR A 421 19.16 -12.90 -14.54
CA THR A 421 18.01 -12.38 -15.31
C THR A 421 16.93 -11.91 -14.33
N ALA A 422 17.28 -12.13 -13.05
CA ALA A 422 16.27 -11.66 -12.09
C ALA A 422 16.25 -10.13 -12.03
N VAL A 423 15.02 -9.59 -12.06
CA VAL A 423 14.95 -8.12 -12.08
C VAL A 423 14.34 -7.63 -10.76
N TYR A 424 13.69 -8.61 -10.03
CA TYR A 424 13.09 -8.23 -8.74
C TYR A 424 12.98 -9.46 -7.83
N VAL A 425 13.30 -9.19 -6.54
CA VAL A 425 13.17 -10.25 -5.53
C VAL A 425 12.32 -9.72 -4.37
N LEU A 426 11.37 -10.61 -3.93
CA LEU A 426 10.49 -10.20 -2.83
C LEU A 426 10.46 -11.29 -1.76
N GLU A 427 10.86 -10.83 -0.55
CA GLU A 427 10.79 -11.73 0.61
C GLU A 427 9.70 -11.29 1.58
N ALA A 428 8.88 -12.33 1.97
CA ALA A 428 7.76 -12.02 2.88
C ALA A 428 8.10 -12.50 4.30
N LYS A 429 8.01 -11.53 5.28
CA LYS A 429 8.19 -11.88 6.70
C LYS A 429 6.99 -11.42 7.52
N GLN A 430 6.51 -12.25 8.39
CA GLN A 430 5.34 -11.86 9.19
C GLN A 430 5.72 -11.74 10.67
N TYR A 431 6.89 -11.12 10.93
CA TYR A 431 7.31 -10.90 12.31
C TYR A 431 6.66 -9.65 12.89
N GLY A 432 6.26 -9.79 14.28
CA GLY A 432 5.80 -8.57 14.95
C GLY A 432 6.88 -7.50 15.00
N LYS A 433 8.05 -7.92 15.25
CA LYS A 433 9.26 -7.08 15.22
C LYS A 433 10.37 -7.75 14.40
N ALA A 434 11.09 -6.84 13.71
CA ALA A 434 12.11 -7.36 12.78
C ALA A 434 13.24 -8.03 13.55
N ASN A 435 13.65 -9.25 13.02
CA ASN A 435 14.98 -9.77 13.33
C ASN A 435 16.04 -9.19 12.39
N THR A 436 16.58 -8.11 12.78
CA THR A 436 17.35 -7.25 11.86
C THR A 436 18.59 -7.98 11.35
N VAL A 437 19.11 -8.83 12.13
CA VAL A 437 20.30 -9.58 11.69
C VAL A 437 19.92 -10.54 10.56
N ASN A 438 18.89 -11.29 10.79
CA ASN A 438 18.46 -12.25 9.76
C ASN A 438 17.93 -11.56 8.51
N PHE A 439 17.22 -10.49 8.75
CA PHE A 439 16.72 -9.73 7.59
C PHE A 439 17.88 -9.26 6.71
N ASN A 440 18.90 -8.64 7.35
CA ASN A 440 20.02 -8.07 6.57
C ASN A 440 20.84 -9.15 5.88
N LYS A 441 20.95 -10.30 6.55
CA LYS A 441 21.65 -11.40 5.89
C LYS A 441 20.90 -11.89 4.65
N ALA A 442 19.56 -11.98 4.81
CA ALA A 442 18.76 -12.39 3.65
C ALA A 442 18.83 -11.36 2.53
N LEU A 443 18.66 -10.10 2.85
CA LEU A 443 18.71 -9.04 1.83
C LEU A 443 20.06 -9.06 1.10
N ARG A 444 21.08 -9.16 1.82
CA ARG A 444 22.40 -9.17 1.18
C ARG A 444 22.56 -10.37 0.26
N ASP A 445 22.26 -11.62 0.87
CA ASP A 445 22.47 -12.84 0.07
C ASP A 445 21.65 -12.82 -1.22
N TYR A 446 20.40 -12.32 -1.08
CA TYR A 446 19.56 -12.25 -2.30
C TYR A 446 20.14 -11.25 -3.30
N ALA A 447 20.51 -10.12 -2.82
CA ALA A 447 21.06 -9.11 -3.74
C ALA A 447 22.41 -9.55 -4.30
N PHE A 448 23.16 -10.18 -3.50
CA PHE A 448 24.48 -10.68 -3.92
C PHE A 448 24.34 -11.74 -5.02
N THR A 449 23.30 -12.55 -4.88
CA THR A 449 23.08 -13.64 -5.85
C THR A 449 22.41 -13.12 -7.12
N HIS A 450 21.46 -12.21 -6.98
CA HIS A 450 20.74 -11.63 -8.12
C HIS A 450 21.27 -10.24 -8.43
N LYS A 451 22.27 -10.12 -9.26
CA LYS A 451 23.15 -8.95 -9.39
C LYS A 451 22.40 -7.77 -10.02
N LYS A 452 21.27 -8.10 -10.66
CA LYS A 452 20.60 -6.99 -11.36
C LYS A 452 19.24 -6.70 -10.71
N ALA A 453 18.93 -7.44 -9.70
CA ALA A 453 17.56 -7.33 -9.17
C ALA A 453 17.50 -6.31 -8.04
N LEU A 454 16.42 -5.56 -8.11
CA LEU A 454 16.06 -4.90 -6.86
C LEU A 454 15.46 -5.89 -5.86
N VAL A 455 15.91 -5.73 -4.52
CA VAL A 455 15.51 -6.75 -3.54
C VAL A 455 14.70 -6.10 -2.42
N ALA A 456 13.51 -6.73 -2.25
CA ALA A 456 12.62 -6.17 -1.23
C ALA A 456 12.31 -7.25 -0.17
N LEU A 457 12.30 -6.72 1.09
CA LEU A 457 11.79 -7.54 2.20
C LEU A 457 10.59 -6.85 2.85
N ALA A 458 9.48 -7.57 2.74
CA ALA A 458 8.24 -6.99 3.28
C ALA A 458 7.89 -7.68 4.61
N ASN A 459 7.90 -6.82 5.65
CA ASN A 459 7.56 -7.39 6.96
C ASN A 459 6.19 -6.88 7.44
N HIS A 460 5.46 -7.79 8.13
CA HIS A 460 4.14 -7.41 8.67
C HIS A 460 4.31 -6.40 9.82
N GLY A 461 5.33 -6.48 10.59
CA GLY A 461 5.53 -5.68 11.79
C GLY A 461 6.58 -4.60 11.60
N THR A 462 7.05 -3.98 12.70
CA THR A 462 7.93 -2.80 12.63
C THR A 462 9.36 -3.21 12.29
N ILE A 463 10.09 -2.24 11.70
CA ILE A 463 11.52 -2.39 11.41
C ILE A 463 12.26 -1.15 11.93
N PRO A 464 13.29 -1.40 12.69
CA PRO A 464 14.00 -0.24 13.23
C PRO A 464 14.68 0.60 12.16
N ASP A 465 14.88 1.95 12.47
CA ASP A 465 15.47 2.89 11.49
C ASP A 465 16.93 2.53 11.21
N SER A 466 17.49 1.81 12.18
CA SER A 466 18.91 1.48 12.07
C SER A 466 19.15 0.34 11.07
N GLN A 467 18.13 -0.34 10.65
CA GLN A 467 18.29 -1.52 9.78
C GLN A 467 19.12 -1.21 8.54
N ARG A 468 18.90 -0.10 7.91
CA ARG A 468 19.60 0.24 6.66
C ARG A 468 21.08 0.48 6.91
N THR A 469 21.32 1.25 7.93
CA THR A 469 22.73 1.52 8.26
C THR A 469 23.47 0.22 8.59
N LYS A 470 22.81 -0.68 9.23
CA LYS A 470 23.43 -1.97 9.57
C LYS A 470 23.65 -2.84 8.33
N LEU A 471 22.76 -2.78 7.42
CA LEU A 471 22.97 -3.51 6.16
C LEU A 471 24.18 -2.95 5.40
N THR A 472 24.29 -1.65 5.39
CA THR A 472 25.42 -1.02 4.68
C THR A 472 26.75 -1.46 5.30
N LYS A 473 26.79 -1.48 6.59
CA LYS A 473 28.02 -1.90 7.28
C LYS A 473 28.33 -3.37 7.00
N LEU A 474 27.22 -4.14 7.05
CA LEU A 474 27.40 -5.57 6.75
C LEU A 474 27.96 -5.78 5.36
N CYS A 475 27.47 -5.13 4.38
CA CYS A 475 27.93 -5.29 3.00
C CYS A 475 29.36 -4.79 2.85
N ALA A 476 29.69 -3.71 3.50
CA ALA A 476 31.06 -3.19 3.44
C ALA A 476 32.05 -4.20 4.02
N ALA A 477 31.66 -4.84 5.10
CA ALA A 477 32.52 -5.84 5.76
C ALA A 477 32.77 -7.05 4.84
N GLN A 478 31.86 -7.25 3.92
CA GLN A 478 31.99 -8.40 3.00
C GLN A 478 32.57 -7.98 1.67
N SER A 479 32.90 -6.75 1.57
CA SER A 479 33.45 -6.17 0.33
C SER A 479 32.48 -6.31 -0.84
N ASP A 480 31.24 -6.28 -0.46
CA ASP A 480 30.19 -6.32 -1.51
C ASP A 480 29.89 -4.91 -2.02
N SER A 481 30.19 -4.77 -3.32
CA SER A 481 29.95 -3.43 -3.90
C SER A 481 28.53 -3.33 -4.45
N ASN A 482 27.75 -2.25 -4.06
CA ASN A 482 26.46 -1.87 -4.67
C ASN A 482 25.35 -2.81 -4.22
N VAL A 483 25.62 -3.72 -3.27
CA VAL A 483 24.59 -4.69 -2.85
C VAL A 483 23.56 -3.99 -1.95
N SER A 484 23.97 -3.23 -1.03
CA SER A 484 23.04 -2.62 -0.07
C SER A 484 22.15 -1.57 -0.74
N GLU A 485 22.62 -0.97 -1.83
CA GLU A 485 21.86 0.10 -2.53
C GLU A 485 20.63 -0.46 -3.23
N ARG A 486 20.60 -1.76 -3.43
CA ARG A 486 19.47 -2.37 -4.16
C ARG A 486 18.49 -3.02 -3.19
N CYS A 487 18.82 -2.89 -1.94
CA CYS A 487 17.98 -3.60 -0.97
C CYS A 487 17.14 -2.61 -0.18
N GLU A 488 15.88 -3.11 0.01
CA GLU A 488 15.00 -2.28 0.85
C GLU A 488 14.07 -3.18 1.68
N ALA A 489 14.06 -2.79 3.06
CA ALA A 489 13.10 -3.48 3.93
C ALA A 489 11.89 -2.58 4.21
N PHE A 490 10.72 -3.22 4.03
CA PHE A 490 9.48 -2.44 4.22
C PHE A 490 8.79 -2.91 5.50
N ALA A 491 8.52 -1.90 6.42
CA ALA A 491 7.89 -2.22 7.71
C ALA A 491 6.37 -2.01 7.64
N GLU A 492 5.64 -2.85 8.34
CA GLU A 492 4.18 -2.72 8.54
C GLU A 492 3.44 -2.70 7.21
N VAL A 493 3.98 -3.60 6.32
CA VAL A 493 3.21 -3.77 5.07
C VAL A 493 1.94 -4.56 5.36
N THR A 494 0.79 -3.80 5.53
CA THR A 494 -0.51 -4.38 5.86
C THR A 494 -1.62 -3.60 5.17
N PRO A 495 -2.76 -4.25 5.04
CA PRO A 495 -3.88 -3.54 4.42
C PRO A 495 -4.22 -2.25 5.15
N LEU A 496 -3.83 -2.13 6.35
CA LEU A 496 -4.20 -0.93 7.13
C LEU A 496 -3.13 0.15 7.00
N ASN A 497 -2.07 -0.17 6.37
CA ASN A 497 -1.02 0.81 6.10
C ASN A 497 -0.78 0.95 4.59
N PRO A 498 -1.69 1.58 3.90
CA PRO A 498 -1.62 1.66 2.43
C PRO A 498 -0.39 2.45 1.96
N ALA A 499 0.06 3.36 2.79
CA ALA A 499 1.24 4.14 2.39
C ALA A 499 2.46 3.22 2.16
N GLU A 500 2.60 2.39 3.15
CA GLU A 500 3.76 1.48 3.01
C GLU A 500 3.54 0.47 1.89
N SER A 501 2.33 -0.07 1.74
CA SER A 501 2.02 -0.94 0.58
C SER A 501 2.31 -0.22 -0.73
N LYS A 502 2.01 1.07 -0.77
CA LYS A 502 2.28 1.87 -1.98
C LYS A 502 3.79 1.99 -2.23
N ARG A 503 4.48 2.25 -1.16
CA ARG A 503 5.94 2.34 -1.32
C ARG A 503 6.51 1.04 -1.87
N LEU A 504 6.08 -0.12 -1.29
CA LEU A 504 6.53 -1.40 -1.84
C LEU A 504 6.18 -1.53 -3.32
N ARG A 505 4.99 -1.14 -3.69
CA ARG A 505 4.56 -1.21 -5.10
C ARG A 505 5.43 -0.31 -5.97
N ALA A 506 5.70 0.88 -5.46
CA ALA A 506 6.54 1.82 -6.22
C ALA A 506 7.93 1.22 -6.45
N HIS A 507 8.41 0.61 -5.38
CA HIS A 507 9.70 -0.08 -5.51
C HIS A 507 9.67 -1.14 -6.61
N PHE A 508 8.63 -1.96 -6.60
CA PHE A 508 8.42 -2.95 -7.66
C PHE A 508 8.35 -2.30 -9.04
N ARG A 509 7.62 -1.24 -9.14
CA ARG A 509 7.51 -0.51 -10.42
C ARG A 509 8.87 -0.04 -10.91
N LYS A 510 9.55 0.49 -9.98
CA LYS A 510 10.90 0.93 -10.34
C LYS A 510 11.71 -0.22 -10.94
N ALA A 511 11.60 -1.39 -10.38
CA ALA A 511 12.33 -2.56 -10.91
C ALA A 511 11.91 -2.87 -12.33
N LEU A 512 10.63 -2.82 -12.66
CA LEU A 512 10.13 -3.09 -14.02
C LEU A 512 10.65 -2.07 -15.01
N GLU A 513 10.63 -0.83 -14.55
CA GLU A 513 11.07 0.25 -15.45
C GLU A 513 12.56 0.13 -15.76
N PHE A 514 13.21 -0.32 -14.70
CA PHE A 514 14.66 -0.47 -14.90
C PHE A 514 14.95 -1.62 -15.87
N ALA A 515 14.21 -2.61 -15.74
CA ALA A 515 14.47 -3.82 -16.52
C ALA A 515 14.23 -3.59 -18.01
N VAL A 516 13.43 -2.66 -18.32
CA VAL A 516 13.09 -2.49 -19.75
C VAL A 516 13.77 -1.22 -20.29
N SER A 517 14.53 -0.50 -19.38
CA SER A 517 15.16 0.74 -19.84
C SER A 517 16.53 0.43 -20.46
N ASP A 518 16.90 1.30 -21.45
CA ASP A 518 18.24 1.23 -22.05
C ASP A 518 19.20 2.18 -21.33
N PRO A 519 20.48 1.68 -21.27
CA PRO A 519 21.42 2.65 -20.71
C PRO A 519 21.35 4.01 -21.40
N PRO A 520 21.60 5.08 -20.49
CA PRO A 520 21.55 6.41 -21.12
C PRO A 520 22.60 6.58 -22.22
N ARG A 521 22.19 7.32 -23.24
CA ARG A 521 23.20 7.66 -24.26
C ARG A 521 24.11 8.79 -23.76
N LEU A 522 25.34 8.77 -24.28
CA LEU A 522 26.32 9.78 -23.87
C LEU A 522 26.40 10.92 -24.87
N ILE A 523 26.20 12.11 -24.27
CA ILE A 523 26.34 13.31 -25.11
C ILE A 523 27.69 13.96 -24.79
N ILE A 524 28.39 14.35 -25.88
CA ILE A 524 29.74 14.89 -25.65
C ILE A 524 29.69 16.41 -25.79
N ASP A 525 30.28 17.02 -24.73
CA ASP A 525 30.44 18.48 -24.75
C ASP A 525 31.50 18.91 -25.77
N THR A 526 31.07 19.73 -26.76
CA THR A 526 32.06 20.16 -27.77
C THR A 526 32.32 21.66 -27.63
N SER A 527 32.07 22.21 -26.47
CA SER A 527 32.26 23.64 -26.25
C SER A 527 33.76 23.99 -26.29
N LEU A 528 34.01 25.34 -26.35
CA LEU A 528 35.40 25.82 -26.44
C LEU A 528 36.22 25.36 -25.25
N SER A 529 35.61 25.23 -24.13
CA SER A 529 36.38 24.84 -22.94
C SER A 529 36.89 23.40 -23.04
N MET A 530 36.38 22.61 -23.87
CA MET A 530 36.82 21.21 -24.03
C MET A 530 37.96 21.10 -25.03
N HIS A 531 38.30 22.22 -25.73
CA HIS A 531 39.33 22.21 -26.78
C HIS A 531 40.72 22.17 -26.16
N VAL A 532 40.77 22.48 -24.94
CA VAL A 532 42.08 22.46 -24.27
C VAL A 532 42.63 21.03 -24.22
N PHE A 533 41.72 20.03 -24.45
CA PHE A 533 42.14 18.63 -24.33
C PHE A 533 42.44 18.04 -25.71
N SER A 534 42.38 18.88 -26.74
CA SER A 534 42.51 18.33 -28.10
C SER A 534 43.76 18.90 -28.77
N LYS A 535 44.69 19.40 -27.98
CA LYS A 535 45.96 19.88 -28.56
C LYS A 535 46.80 18.70 -29.04
N PRO A 536 47.42 18.90 -30.25
CA PRO A 536 48.19 17.80 -30.85
C PRO A 536 49.11 17.12 -29.85
N GLU A 537 49.64 17.90 -28.96
CA GLU A 537 50.59 17.34 -27.99
C GLU A 537 49.89 16.43 -26.97
N LEU A 538 48.59 16.43 -26.86
CA LEU A 538 47.84 15.62 -25.89
C LEU A 538 47.08 14.49 -26.58
N GLU A 539 47.35 14.18 -27.81
CA GLU A 539 46.63 13.21 -28.65
C GLU A 539 46.67 11.82 -28.01
N GLU A 540 47.82 11.50 -27.52
CA GLU A 540 47.93 10.16 -26.92
C GLU A 540 47.05 10.03 -25.67
N LYS A 541 47.04 11.02 -24.87
CA LYS A 541 46.19 11.01 -23.66
C LYS A 541 44.70 11.01 -24.02
N TRP A 542 44.33 11.73 -25.00
CA TRP A 542 42.94 11.75 -25.47
C TRP A 542 42.53 10.40 -26.05
N ALA A 543 43.42 9.81 -26.76
CA ALA A 543 43.14 8.49 -27.30
C ALA A 543 42.84 7.48 -26.18
N CYS A 544 43.53 7.66 -25.09
CA CYS A 544 43.29 6.79 -23.95
C CYS A 544 41.91 7.04 -23.33
N VAL A 545 41.54 8.25 -23.28
CA VAL A 545 40.21 8.59 -22.77
C VAL A 545 39.12 8.02 -23.68
N ALA A 546 39.30 8.22 -24.94
CA ALA A 546 38.31 7.72 -25.91
C ALA A 546 38.16 6.21 -25.83
N GLU A 547 39.30 5.60 -25.65
CA GLU A 547 39.25 4.13 -25.53
C GLU A 547 38.48 3.70 -24.29
N THR A 548 38.77 4.39 -23.26
CA THR A 548 38.11 4.04 -22.01
C THR A 548 36.59 4.29 -22.10
N ILE A 549 36.19 5.37 -22.59
CA ILE A 549 34.76 5.69 -22.73
C ILE A 549 34.09 4.68 -23.67
N ALA A 550 34.78 4.35 -24.69
CA ALA A 550 34.22 3.39 -25.66
C ALA A 550 34.00 2.02 -25.00
N ASP A 551 34.77 1.78 -23.95
CA ASP A 551 34.71 0.47 -23.30
C ASP A 551 33.61 0.43 -22.24
N PHE A 552 33.03 1.60 -21.97
CA PHE A 552 32.01 1.66 -20.92
C PHE A 552 30.70 1.05 -21.39
N GLY A 553 30.51 0.97 -22.75
CA GLY A 553 29.33 0.27 -23.27
C GLY A 553 28.16 1.21 -23.52
N MET A 554 28.47 2.57 -23.62
CA MET A 554 27.39 3.54 -23.88
C MET A 554 27.36 3.92 -25.36
N LYS A 555 26.13 4.14 -25.82
CA LYS A 555 26.03 4.75 -27.17
C LYS A 555 26.27 6.25 -27.10
N ILE A 556 27.00 6.73 -28.10
CA ILE A 556 27.29 8.17 -28.11
C ILE A 556 26.39 8.87 -29.13
N LEU A 557 25.92 9.97 -28.62
CA LEU A 557 25.11 10.81 -29.52
C LEU A 557 25.85 12.09 -29.85
N PHE A 558 25.98 12.19 -31.14
CA PHE A 558 26.60 13.45 -31.60
C PHE A 558 25.54 14.43 -32.09
N CYS A 559 25.63 15.68 -31.45
CA CYS A 559 24.59 16.64 -31.82
C CYS A 559 25.22 17.87 -32.49
N SER A 560 24.85 18.10 -33.81
CA SER A 560 25.30 19.30 -34.54
C SER A 560 24.12 20.23 -34.81
N PRO A 561 24.33 21.61 -34.60
CA PRO A 561 23.26 22.61 -34.76
C PRO A 561 22.65 22.59 -36.16
N ARG A 562 23.30 21.84 -37.17
CA ARG A 562 22.84 21.96 -38.57
C ARG A 562 22.52 20.60 -39.15
N GLN A 563 22.54 19.47 -38.28
CA GLN A 563 22.29 18.10 -38.77
C GLN A 563 21.58 17.29 -37.69
N SER A 564 20.81 16.30 -38.20
CA SER A 564 20.19 15.34 -37.27
C SER A 564 21.25 14.59 -36.45
N PRO A 565 20.94 14.46 -35.14
CA PRO A 565 21.91 13.75 -34.30
C PRO A 565 22.28 12.38 -34.87
N THR A 566 23.61 12.15 -34.82
CA THR A 566 24.12 10.83 -35.27
C THR A 566 24.53 10.00 -34.04
N SER A 567 24.09 8.67 -34.05
CA SER A 567 24.40 7.78 -32.91
C SER A 567 25.47 6.76 -33.32
N PHE A 568 26.35 6.56 -32.39
CA PHE A 568 27.42 5.59 -32.63
C PHE A 568 27.37 4.48 -31.58
N ASP A 569 27.59 3.18 -32.07
CA ASP A 569 27.55 2.03 -31.15
C ASP A 569 28.82 1.96 -30.30
N PRO A 570 28.79 1.39 -29.10
CA PRO A 570 29.97 1.24 -28.25
C PRO A 570 31.10 0.50 -28.96
N GLY A 571 32.44 0.79 -28.49
CA GLY A 571 33.58 0.08 -29.08
C GLY A 571 34.34 0.93 -30.10
N GLU A 572 34.70 0.31 -31.19
CA GLU A 572 35.60 0.98 -32.15
C GLU A 572 34.92 2.18 -32.80
N ALA A 573 33.63 2.05 -33.10
CA ALA A 573 32.89 3.17 -33.72
C ALA A 573 32.85 4.38 -32.78
N CYS A 574 32.64 4.09 -31.54
CA CYS A 574 32.63 5.16 -30.54
C CYS A 574 34.00 5.81 -30.41
N LYS A 575 34.97 5.03 -30.36
CA LYS A 575 36.34 5.55 -30.25
C LYS A 575 36.69 6.48 -31.42
N GLN A 576 36.34 6.00 -32.57
CA GLN A 576 36.66 6.81 -33.76
C GLN A 576 35.86 8.12 -33.78
N ALA A 577 34.66 7.95 -33.36
CA ALA A 577 33.80 9.16 -33.30
C ALA A 577 34.37 10.19 -32.32
N MET A 578 34.82 9.78 -31.23
CA MET A 578 35.40 10.69 -30.21
C MET A 578 36.71 11.30 -30.72
N MET A 579 37.47 10.46 -31.48
CA MET A 579 38.76 10.94 -32.02
C MET A 579 38.54 12.00 -33.10
N SER A 580 37.32 12.02 -33.70
CA SER A 580 37.02 12.90 -34.85
C SER A 580 36.34 14.19 -34.36
N LEU A 581 36.05 14.35 -33.10
CA LEU A 581 35.18 15.36 -32.47
C LEU A 581 35.82 16.73 -32.52
N PHE A 582 37.10 16.73 -32.77
CA PHE A 582 37.71 18.06 -32.66
C PHE A 582 38.36 18.46 -33.98
N GLU A 583 38.05 17.59 -34.97
CA GLU A 583 38.39 17.92 -36.37
C GLU A 583 37.18 18.50 -37.10
N ARG A 584 35.93 18.40 -36.58
CA ARG A 584 34.65 18.58 -37.30
C ARG A 584 33.82 19.67 -36.62
N ALA A 585 34.19 20.46 -35.44
CA ALA A 585 33.16 21.40 -34.98
C ALA A 585 33.79 22.42 -34.01
N PRO A 586 34.45 23.51 -34.50
CA PRO A 586 35.00 24.53 -33.61
C PRO A 586 33.92 25.38 -32.96
N ASN A 587 32.55 25.05 -33.18
CA ASN A 587 31.51 25.85 -32.53
C ASN A 587 30.36 24.97 -32.05
N GLY A 588 30.61 23.85 -31.37
CA GLY A 588 29.57 22.92 -30.91
C GLY A 588 28.51 23.59 -30.07
N PRO A 589 27.19 22.95 -29.75
CA PRO A 589 25.82 23.42 -29.57
C PRO A 589 25.66 24.29 -28.31
N HIS A 590 25.47 25.57 -28.42
CA HIS A 590 25.10 26.62 -27.46
C HIS A 590 23.74 26.34 -26.83
N ASP A 591 23.11 24.89 -27.15
CA ASP A 591 21.77 24.86 -26.54
C ASP A 591 21.44 23.46 -26.04
N LEU A 592 22.09 22.84 -25.03
CA LEU A 592 21.83 21.60 -24.30
C LEU A 592 20.33 21.31 -24.20
N TYR A 593 19.49 22.33 -24.22
CA TYR A 593 18.04 22.16 -24.17
C TYR A 593 17.50 21.60 -25.49
N ASN A 594 17.97 22.03 -26.58
CA ASN A 594 17.55 21.54 -27.90
C ASN A 594 18.05 20.12 -28.17
N MET A 595 19.18 19.81 -27.54
CA MET A 595 19.77 18.48 -27.72
C MET A 595 19.09 17.44 -26.83
N LEU A 596 18.65 17.92 -25.67
CA LEU A 596 17.92 17.04 -24.75
C LEU A 596 16.54 16.71 -25.28
N GLY A 597 15.98 17.56 -26.21
CA GLY A 597 14.66 17.33 -26.81
C GLY A 597 14.64 16.16 -27.77
N TYR A 598 15.85 15.60 -28.13
CA TYR A 598 15.91 14.52 -29.13
C TYR A 598 15.97 13.16 -28.43
N GLU A 599 15.99 13.21 -27.08
CA GLU A 599 16.12 11.95 -26.37
C GLU A 599 14.84 11.64 -25.57
N ARG A 600 14.52 10.41 -25.74
CA ARG A 600 13.31 9.94 -25.04
C ARG A 600 13.61 9.71 -23.55
N GLN A 601 14.98 9.40 -23.24
CA GLN A 601 15.41 9.21 -21.85
C GLN A 601 16.50 10.22 -21.48
N LYS A 602 16.68 10.43 -20.10
CA LYS A 602 17.72 11.35 -19.65
C LYS A 602 19.12 10.86 -20.03
N PRO A 603 19.81 11.63 -20.90
CA PRO A 603 21.15 11.23 -21.34
C PRO A 603 22.22 11.52 -20.28
N MET A 604 23.46 10.90 -20.55
CA MET A 604 24.66 11.29 -19.79
C MET A 604 25.47 12.35 -20.54
N TRP A 605 26.08 13.20 -19.69
CA TRP A 605 26.81 14.33 -20.32
C TRP A 605 28.31 14.19 -20.04
N PHE A 606 29.08 14.20 -21.14
CA PHE A 606 30.54 14.19 -21.00
C PHE A 606 31.11 15.59 -21.20
N THR A 607 31.77 16.09 -20.08
CA THR A 607 32.21 17.49 -20.17
C THR A 607 33.39 17.72 -19.23
N ASP A 608 33.93 19.02 -19.31
CA ASP A 608 34.97 19.42 -18.34
C ASP A 608 34.35 20.19 -17.17
N ALA A 609 35.19 20.70 -16.25
CA ALA A 609 34.69 21.36 -15.03
C ALA A 609 33.88 22.61 -15.37
N ASP A 610 34.29 23.32 -16.40
CA ASP A 610 33.56 24.53 -16.82
C ASP A 610 32.20 24.17 -17.41
N GLY A 611 32.19 23.10 -18.16
CA GLY A 611 30.91 22.63 -18.73
C GLY A 611 29.93 22.18 -17.66
N LEU A 612 30.41 21.52 -16.67
CA LEU A 612 29.55 21.08 -15.56
C LEU A 612 28.88 22.28 -14.88
N ARG A 613 29.65 23.39 -14.68
CA ARG A 613 29.11 24.59 -14.05
C ARG A 613 28.02 25.23 -14.89
N GLU A 614 28.18 25.14 -16.17
CA GLU A 614 27.24 25.78 -17.11
C GLU A 614 25.94 24.99 -17.21
N THR A 615 25.96 23.70 -16.75
CA THR A 615 24.78 22.85 -16.97
C THR A 615 24.07 22.61 -15.62
N GLU A 616 24.43 23.45 -14.63
CA GLU A 616 23.80 23.31 -13.29
C GLU A 616 22.29 23.47 -13.38
N SER A 617 21.80 24.22 -14.31
CA SER A 617 20.36 24.48 -14.43
C SER A 617 19.65 23.34 -15.16
N TYR A 618 20.47 22.34 -15.64
CA TYR A 618 19.85 21.28 -16.45
C TYR A 618 20.05 19.91 -15.79
N LYS A 619 20.50 19.90 -14.63
CA LYS A 619 20.84 18.65 -13.94
C LYS A 619 19.62 17.73 -13.82
N HIS A 620 18.43 18.35 -13.79
CA HIS A 620 17.20 17.55 -13.67
C HIS A 620 16.85 16.84 -14.97
N LEU A 621 17.53 17.23 -16.04
CA LEU A 621 17.23 16.63 -17.34
C LEU A 621 18.26 15.56 -17.70
N LEU A 622 19.26 15.36 -16.83
CA LEU A 622 20.35 14.44 -17.14
C LEU A 622 20.30 13.24 -16.20
N ALA A 623 20.74 12.06 -16.84
CA ALA A 623 20.95 10.87 -16.00
C ALA A 623 22.25 11.00 -15.19
N GLY A 624 23.15 11.82 -15.57
CA GLY A 624 24.43 12.10 -14.90
C GLY A 624 25.42 12.78 -15.83
N SER A 625 26.66 12.99 -15.21
CA SER A 625 27.70 13.64 -16.01
C SER A 625 29.06 12.97 -15.75
N ILE A 626 29.81 12.87 -16.87
CA ILE A 626 31.22 12.46 -16.77
C ILE A 626 32.10 13.69 -16.98
N VAL A 627 32.94 13.97 -15.90
CA VAL A 627 33.72 15.20 -15.98
C VAL A 627 35.21 14.84 -16.14
N LEU A 628 35.73 15.39 -17.26
CA LEU A 628 37.16 15.18 -17.51
C LEU A 628 38.00 16.26 -16.82
N ASN A 629 38.98 15.75 -15.95
CA ASN A 629 39.83 16.70 -15.23
C ASN A 629 41.10 17.02 -16.02
N ASN A 630 41.78 18.05 -15.58
CA ASN A 630 42.99 18.49 -16.30
C ASN A 630 44.06 17.40 -16.34
N ASP A 631 43.98 16.54 -15.36
CA ASP A 631 44.96 15.44 -15.36
C ASP A 631 44.43 14.21 -16.09
N PHE A 632 43.31 14.29 -16.74
CA PHE A 632 42.71 13.30 -17.64
C PHE A 632 42.05 12.18 -16.84
N THR A 633 41.91 12.50 -15.52
CA THR A 633 41.04 11.63 -14.73
C THR A 633 39.56 12.03 -14.91
N ARG A 634 38.62 11.12 -14.46
CA ARG A 634 37.19 11.35 -14.73
C ARG A 634 36.39 11.27 -13.42
N ASP A 635 35.73 12.31 -13.26
CA ASP A 635 34.77 12.28 -12.15
C ASP A 635 33.36 11.99 -12.64
N LEU A 636 32.68 11.20 -11.79
CA LEU A 636 31.32 10.78 -12.19
C LEU A 636 30.30 11.38 -11.25
N TYR A 637 29.28 12.10 -11.84
CA TYR A 637 28.12 12.62 -11.11
C TYR A 637 26.84 11.94 -11.59
N ILE A 638 26.11 11.32 -10.65
CA ILE A 638 24.95 10.52 -11.07
C ILE A 638 23.70 11.09 -10.39
N HIS A 639 22.70 11.24 -11.31
CA HIS A 639 21.39 11.59 -10.74
C HIS A 639 20.87 10.45 -9.86
N LYS A 640 20.24 10.83 -8.77
CA LYS A 640 19.85 9.84 -7.74
C LYS A 640 18.94 8.76 -8.34
N ASP A 641 18.10 9.09 -9.30
CA ASP A 641 17.15 8.14 -9.89
C ASP A 641 17.88 7.11 -10.78
N PHE A 642 19.17 7.45 -11.06
CA PHE A 642 19.87 6.55 -12.00
C PHE A 642 21.04 5.86 -11.30
N GLU A 643 21.13 6.11 -10.00
CA GLU A 643 22.25 5.50 -9.26
C GLU A 643 22.26 3.99 -9.43
N ILE A 644 21.11 3.45 -9.23
CA ILE A 644 21.06 1.98 -9.23
C ILE A 644 21.20 1.45 -10.66
N PRO A 645 20.50 2.03 -11.65
CA PRO A 645 20.63 1.52 -13.02
C PRO A 645 22.05 1.66 -13.57
N ILE A 646 22.71 2.72 -13.29
CA ILE A 646 24.06 2.95 -13.83
C ILE A 646 25.05 1.99 -13.18
N ASN A 647 24.86 1.72 -11.90
CA ASN A 647 25.73 0.75 -11.24
C ASN A 647 25.61 -0.65 -11.85
N THR A 648 24.39 -0.75 -12.38
CA THR A 648 24.14 -2.07 -12.99
C THR A 648 24.58 -2.09 -14.45
N TRP A 649 24.27 -1.03 -15.19
CA TRP A 649 24.49 -1.01 -16.65
C TRP A 649 25.97 -0.79 -16.95
N LEU A 650 26.58 0.03 -16.04
CA LEU A 650 27.89 0.52 -16.45
C LEU A 650 28.89 0.39 -15.30
N PRO A 651 29.16 -0.84 -14.88
CA PRO A 651 30.04 -1.04 -13.72
C PRO A 651 31.49 -0.63 -14.02
N LYS A 652 31.90 -0.72 -15.27
CA LYS A 652 33.27 -0.32 -15.64
C LYS A 652 33.45 1.19 -15.52
N LEU A 653 32.36 1.86 -15.84
CA LEU A 653 32.42 3.32 -15.70
C LEU A 653 32.65 3.72 -14.24
N ILE A 654 32.03 3.07 -13.39
CA ILE A 654 32.13 3.41 -11.96
C ILE A 654 33.53 3.07 -11.45
N HIS A 655 34.04 1.97 -11.91
CA HIS A 655 35.36 1.52 -11.46
C HIS A 655 36.48 2.42 -11.98
N ALA A 656 36.22 2.97 -13.11
CA ALA A 656 37.28 3.77 -13.77
C ALA A 656 37.25 5.22 -13.28
N ALA A 657 36.20 5.57 -12.49
CA ALA A 657 36.01 6.97 -12.08
C ALA A 657 36.92 7.30 -10.89
N SER A 658 37.54 8.48 -10.96
CA SER A 658 38.37 8.94 -9.83
C SER A 658 37.52 9.39 -8.65
N LYS A 659 36.37 9.77 -9.00
CA LYS A 659 35.40 10.23 -8.00
C LYS A 659 33.98 9.98 -8.50
N VAL A 660 33.08 9.47 -7.48
CA VAL A 660 31.65 9.28 -7.82
C VAL A 660 30.80 10.06 -6.84
N GLU A 661 29.93 10.97 -7.44
CA GLU A 661 29.02 11.74 -6.59
C GLU A 661 27.57 11.58 -7.05
N ILE A 662 26.71 11.32 -5.99
CA ILE A 662 25.28 11.23 -6.29
C ILE A 662 24.59 12.54 -5.93
N TYR A 663 23.82 13.06 -6.97
CA TYR A 663 23.14 14.32 -6.63
C TYR A 663 21.63 14.18 -6.83
N ASP A 664 20.96 15.15 -6.06
CA ASP A 664 19.50 15.21 -6.16
C ASP A 664 19.05 16.51 -6.82
N ALA A 665 18.37 16.43 -7.88
CA ALA A 665 17.94 17.67 -8.54
C ALA A 665 16.42 17.80 -8.47
N PRO A 666 15.87 18.88 -7.72
CA PRO A 666 14.41 19.01 -7.67
C PRO A 666 13.78 19.10 -9.07
N ALA A 667 12.83 18.12 -9.41
CA ALA A 667 12.07 18.13 -10.66
C ALA A 667 11.57 19.54 -10.99
#